data_AF-A0A6N0JTE7-F1
#
_entry.id   AF-A0A6N0JTE7-F1
#
_cell.length_a   1.000
_cell.length_b   1.000
_cell.length_c   1.000
_cell.angle_alpha   90.00
_cell.angle_beta   90.00
_cell.angle_gamma   90.00
#
_symmetry.space_group_name_H-M   'P 1'
#
loop_
_entity.id
_entity.type
_entity.pdbx_description
1 polymer ?
#
loop_
_entity_poly.entity_id
_entity_poly.type
_entity_poly.pdbx_seq_one_letter_code
_entity_poly.pdbx_strand_id
1 'polypeptide(L)'
;METKISNVAKGDKFRDSVAALLRTKFPDAQTEVLVAFKKVDVVYSHDYYGQSQKIGVECKDFAGGVTKDKLIPFVTEYGELVNKGYLDIVFFIVSKPPAAAAKTLASQYRWLRLMTRDELDFHLLGIERYLSDLKLRFSNEGLQSYYVEGRIVGQTGSALEVVERWLDDDARVAPIAVMGGYGKGKSSFALRLASRLAHRNLDDPSRRIPILLRLGQVVHEADLEGLFGKLFTASQRGVDFSFDTLMHLNKEGRLCVILDGFDEMKHAMSAADFKANFKQFNRLLRPNSKVIILGRPNALPAETHELVFRGLRESGGAKISDVNFSEWEEYEIAFFDENEVRDFLLRYMQHLSERSARELPVRFVEDRVVEILAEVEHNVLQRPVHAKIVAELASSPTFNLRGFTKHALYEEFIKSLIERDVDEKRARGPIGTSDRRAFQEKLAWWCWTRPSDGQGYFDRDDVPNDLIADLSMGDSTNHDTLLDEYLVSSLTEAKDNGILYFAHRSFEEFLVSEFMRKETPLASAHLTYANALNEEIIDFLEASSDETWRTRWFRSLPEADVALPIRYYACLAKDASIRRDVMATPIRDLTGVDLLMVLINLSPKSISERDLERMTRWFQSVATDGGDAAALVAILGLAKIAIVNSVAAALAIVQSLLVRVAHRMKWKSPGERNVLVSHEHFGSMERLCGKVLARAKNEKSFFGVELHLDRLREFATQELVGSHRLIMNPNLVRDHEELYGVTALLDGKGEPSSGVDSTISQENFRFFFLDRQIMGEPLSDEVRNLLEPLFSAGRHASFKVVPVREVAGREW
;
A
#
# COMPACT_ATOMS: atom_id res chain seq x y z
N MET A 1 13.63 43.85 21.30
CA MET A 1 13.38 44.36 22.67
C MET A 1 12.56 43.30 23.40
N GLU A 2 13.21 42.43 24.19
CA GLU A 2 12.49 41.50 25.07
C GLU A 2 11.93 42.28 26.26
N THR A 3 10.62 42.41 26.32
CA THR A 3 9.92 43.00 27.46
C THR A 3 10.12 42.10 28.67
N LYS A 4 10.94 42.52 29.64
CA LYS A 4 11.09 41.83 30.93
C LYS A 4 9.72 41.73 31.61
N ILE A 5 9.14 40.53 31.60
CA ILE A 5 7.89 40.22 32.31
C ILE A 5 8.15 40.41 33.82
N SER A 6 7.28 41.15 34.51
CA SER A 6 7.40 41.36 35.96
C SER A 6 7.17 40.05 36.72
N ASN A 7 7.74 39.91 37.93
CA ASN A 7 7.52 38.71 38.77
C ASN A 7 6.03 38.45 39.06
N VAL A 8 5.22 39.50 39.16
CA VAL A 8 3.76 39.41 39.34
C VAL A 8 3.11 38.78 38.11
N ALA A 9 3.40 39.33 36.91
CA ALA A 9 2.87 38.80 35.66
C ALA A 9 3.32 37.35 35.39
N LYS A 10 4.52 36.98 35.84
CA LYS A 10 5.03 35.60 35.76
C LYS A 10 4.23 34.66 36.67
N GLY A 11 3.95 35.08 37.90
CA GLY A 11 3.10 34.35 38.85
C GLY A 11 1.66 34.22 38.37
N ASP A 12 1.07 35.30 37.86
CA ASP A 12 -0.29 35.30 37.30
C ASP A 12 -0.41 34.31 36.13
N LYS A 13 0.56 34.31 35.22
CA LYS A 13 0.58 33.37 34.09
C LYS A 13 0.63 31.91 34.55
N PHE A 14 1.38 31.61 35.61
CA PHE A 14 1.47 30.26 36.17
C PHE A 14 0.17 29.82 36.87
N ARG A 15 -0.45 30.72 37.64
CA ARG A 15 -1.80 30.48 38.19
C ARG A 15 -2.80 30.22 37.08
N ASP A 16 -2.82 31.06 36.06
CA ASP A 16 -3.82 30.99 34.98
C ASP A 16 -3.67 29.70 34.17
N SER A 17 -2.45 29.20 33.95
CA SER A 17 -2.24 27.88 33.33
C SER A 17 -2.71 26.74 34.23
N VAL A 18 -2.49 26.83 35.55
CA VAL A 18 -3.00 25.84 36.52
C VAL A 18 -4.53 25.81 36.51
N ALA A 19 -5.17 26.98 36.58
CA ALA A 19 -6.62 27.11 36.54
C ALA A 19 -7.21 26.62 35.20
N ALA A 20 -6.56 26.93 34.07
CA ALA A 20 -7.02 26.48 32.75
C ALA A 20 -7.06 24.95 32.64
N LEU A 21 -6.07 24.25 33.19
CA LEU A 21 -6.11 22.79 33.27
C LEU A 21 -7.20 22.30 34.20
N LEU A 22 -7.29 22.83 35.43
CA LEU A 22 -8.28 22.35 36.40
C LEU A 22 -9.71 22.47 35.84
N ARG A 23 -10.00 23.54 35.08
CA ARG A 23 -11.29 23.74 34.39
C ARG A 23 -11.65 22.66 33.37
N THR A 24 -10.70 21.90 32.86
CA THR A 24 -10.98 20.76 31.94
C THR A 24 -11.69 19.60 32.63
N LYS A 25 -11.69 19.59 33.97
CA LYS A 25 -12.33 18.55 34.79
C LYS A 25 -13.27 19.10 35.85
N PHE A 26 -12.98 20.31 36.35
CA PHE A 26 -13.74 21.02 37.39
C PHE A 26 -14.18 22.38 36.85
N PRO A 27 -15.33 22.46 36.15
CA PRO A 27 -15.78 23.69 35.49
C PRO A 27 -16.01 24.87 36.45
N ASP A 28 -16.21 24.59 37.75
CA ASP A 28 -16.40 25.59 38.80
C ASP A 28 -15.09 26.21 39.32
N ALA A 29 -13.92 25.83 38.78
CA ALA A 29 -12.64 26.36 39.19
C ALA A 29 -12.51 27.88 38.93
N GLN A 30 -12.44 28.65 40.02
CA GLN A 30 -12.34 30.11 40.04
C GLN A 30 -10.97 30.56 40.51
N THR A 31 -10.43 31.60 39.87
CA THR A 31 -9.13 32.18 40.24
C THR A 31 -9.31 33.34 41.22
N GLU A 32 -8.31 33.57 42.08
CA GLU A 32 -8.21 34.76 42.94
C GLU A 32 -9.39 34.92 43.92
N VAL A 33 -9.81 33.82 44.56
CA VAL A 33 -10.99 33.76 45.42
C VAL A 33 -10.63 34.13 46.86
N LEU A 34 -11.38 35.06 47.46
CA LEU A 34 -11.23 35.38 48.89
C LEU A 34 -11.92 34.32 49.75
N VAL A 35 -11.13 33.54 50.48
CA VAL A 35 -11.59 32.51 51.42
C VAL A 35 -11.22 32.94 52.84
N ALA A 36 -12.22 33.34 53.61
CA ALA A 36 -12.06 33.97 54.92
C ALA A 36 -11.10 35.18 54.85
N PHE A 37 -9.89 35.05 55.39
CA PHE A 37 -8.88 36.12 55.43
C PHE A 37 -7.78 35.99 54.35
N LYS A 38 -7.80 34.92 53.55
CA LYS A 38 -6.76 34.62 52.55
C LYS A 38 -7.35 34.67 51.14
N LYS A 39 -6.65 35.32 50.23
CA LYS A 39 -6.92 35.22 48.79
C LYS A 39 -6.20 33.98 48.26
N VAL A 40 -6.97 32.99 47.82
CA VAL A 40 -6.49 31.71 47.31
C VAL A 40 -6.41 31.78 45.79
N ASP A 41 -5.30 31.29 45.22
CA ASP A 41 -5.02 31.45 43.78
C ASP A 41 -6.06 30.75 42.90
N VAL A 42 -6.49 29.52 43.24
CA VAL A 42 -7.62 28.83 42.61
C VAL A 42 -8.45 28.08 43.65
N VAL A 43 -9.79 28.10 43.52
CA VAL A 43 -10.70 27.29 44.34
C VAL A 43 -11.68 26.56 43.44
N TYR A 44 -11.92 25.27 43.72
CA TYR A 44 -12.91 24.44 43.02
C TYR A 44 -13.50 23.40 43.97
N SER A 45 -14.58 22.75 43.54
CA SER A 45 -15.28 21.72 44.31
C SER A 45 -15.09 20.36 43.65
N HIS A 46 -14.95 19.31 44.46
CA HIS A 46 -14.90 17.93 43.99
C HIS A 46 -15.95 17.10 44.73
N ASP A 47 -16.92 16.57 43.98
CA ASP A 47 -17.97 15.73 44.53
C ASP A 47 -17.52 14.27 44.59
N TYR A 48 -17.54 13.69 45.78
CA TYR A 48 -17.18 12.30 46.03
C TYR A 48 -18.27 11.62 46.87
N TYR A 49 -18.97 10.64 46.27
CA TYR A 49 -20.13 9.96 46.87
C TYR A 49 -21.18 10.91 47.47
N GLY A 50 -21.47 12.02 46.78
CA GLY A 50 -22.47 13.01 47.21
C GLY A 50 -21.98 13.96 48.31
N GLN A 51 -20.72 13.89 48.73
CA GLN A 51 -20.08 14.89 49.57
C GLN A 51 -19.20 15.80 48.70
N SER A 52 -19.46 17.11 48.77
CA SER A 52 -18.66 18.12 48.05
C SER A 52 -17.48 18.56 48.91
N GLN A 53 -16.27 18.35 48.43
CA GLN A 53 -15.04 18.84 49.04
C GLN A 53 -14.59 20.13 48.37
N LYS A 54 -14.29 21.15 49.16
CA LYS A 54 -13.69 22.41 48.69
C LYS A 54 -12.18 22.28 48.63
N ILE A 55 -11.63 22.42 47.44
CA ILE A 55 -10.19 22.32 47.19
C ILE A 55 -9.62 23.70 46.90
N GLY A 56 -8.64 24.11 47.69
CA GLY A 56 -7.83 25.30 47.43
C GLY A 56 -6.54 24.94 46.69
N VAL A 57 -6.09 25.81 45.80
CA VAL A 57 -4.83 25.65 45.08
C VAL A 57 -4.05 26.94 45.20
N GLU A 58 -2.80 26.83 45.62
CA GLU A 58 -1.84 27.93 45.66
C GLU A 58 -0.69 27.62 44.70
N CYS A 59 -0.37 28.58 43.84
CA CYS A 59 0.59 28.46 42.76
C CYS A 59 1.81 29.33 43.05
N LYS A 60 3.02 28.74 43.06
CA LYS A 60 4.27 29.50 43.25
C LYS A 60 5.32 29.14 42.21
N ASP A 61 5.67 30.13 41.39
CA ASP A 61 6.76 30.04 40.44
C ASP A 61 8.08 30.54 41.06
N PHE A 62 8.65 29.72 41.95
CA PHE A 62 9.94 30.01 42.55
C PHE A 62 11.10 29.79 41.56
N ALA A 63 12.17 30.58 41.69
CA ALA A 63 13.38 30.41 40.88
C ALA A 63 14.09 29.05 41.09
N GLY A 64 13.82 28.37 42.22
CA GLY A 64 14.32 27.03 42.53
C GLY A 64 13.30 26.26 43.36
N GLY A 65 13.61 25.00 43.65
CA GLY A 65 12.73 24.12 44.44
C GLY A 65 12.32 24.74 45.78
N VAL A 66 11.06 24.57 46.16
CA VAL A 66 10.57 25.07 47.45
C VAL A 66 11.29 24.34 48.61
N THR A 67 11.78 25.11 49.57
CA THR A 67 12.47 24.62 50.76
C THR A 67 11.50 24.49 51.93
N LYS A 68 11.91 23.77 52.99
CA LYS A 68 11.12 23.63 54.21
C LYS A 68 10.71 24.98 54.81
N ASP A 69 11.65 25.93 54.88
CA ASP A 69 11.42 27.25 55.48
C ASP A 69 10.40 28.08 54.69
N LYS A 70 10.32 27.89 53.37
CA LYS A 70 9.31 28.54 52.53
C LYS A 70 7.94 27.88 52.63
N LEU A 71 7.88 26.61 52.99
CA LEU A 71 6.64 25.85 53.13
C LEU A 71 5.98 26.08 54.51
N ILE A 72 6.75 26.31 55.58
CA ILE A 72 6.22 26.50 56.94
C ILE A 72 5.18 27.64 57.02
N PRO A 73 5.42 28.86 56.50
CA PRO A 73 4.44 29.94 56.55
C PRO A 73 3.13 29.57 55.86
N PHE A 74 3.24 28.91 54.70
CA PHE A 74 2.10 28.43 53.93
C PHE A 74 1.25 27.42 54.74
N VAL A 75 1.91 26.45 55.39
CA VAL A 75 1.24 25.45 56.22
C VAL A 75 0.49 26.09 57.39
N THR A 76 1.09 27.10 58.04
CA THR A 76 0.44 27.82 59.14
C THR A 76 -0.81 28.56 58.65
N GLU A 77 -0.71 29.30 57.55
CA GLU A 77 -1.83 30.09 57.00
C GLU A 77 -2.98 29.19 56.50
N TYR A 78 -2.66 28.20 55.66
CA TYR A 78 -3.68 27.32 55.09
C TYR A 78 -4.21 26.28 56.08
N GLY A 79 -3.40 25.89 57.07
CA GLY A 79 -3.84 25.01 58.14
C GLY A 79 -4.98 25.62 58.96
N GLU A 80 -4.99 26.94 59.17
CA GLU A 80 -6.10 27.62 59.84
C GLU A 80 -7.39 27.58 59.00
N LEU A 81 -7.30 27.76 57.68
CA LEU A 81 -8.45 27.66 56.78
C LEU A 81 -9.06 26.26 56.79
N VAL A 82 -8.22 25.23 56.78
CA VAL A 82 -8.66 23.83 56.81
C VAL A 82 -9.25 23.47 58.18
N ASN A 83 -8.57 23.83 59.28
CA ASN A 83 -9.06 23.53 60.63
C ASN A 83 -10.42 24.18 60.94
N LYS A 84 -10.72 25.32 60.31
CA LYS A 84 -12.01 26.01 60.43
C LYS A 84 -13.06 25.54 59.41
N GLY A 85 -12.73 24.60 58.53
CA GLY A 85 -13.65 24.02 57.54
C GLY A 85 -13.95 24.93 56.35
N TYR A 86 -13.10 25.93 56.07
CA TYR A 86 -13.26 26.77 54.87
C TYR A 86 -12.76 26.07 53.59
N LEU A 87 -11.77 25.20 53.74
CA LEU A 87 -11.22 24.32 52.71
C LEU A 87 -11.05 22.93 53.30
N ASP A 88 -11.16 21.88 52.49
CA ASP A 88 -10.96 20.50 52.93
C ASP A 88 -9.56 20.00 52.57
N ILE A 89 -9.10 20.35 51.36
CA ILE A 89 -7.81 19.95 50.80
C ILE A 89 -7.15 21.15 50.15
N VAL A 90 -5.82 21.24 50.23
CA VAL A 90 -5.03 22.29 49.62
C VAL A 90 -3.91 21.70 48.76
N PHE A 91 -3.85 22.13 47.51
CA PHE A 91 -2.79 21.79 46.57
C PHE A 91 -1.81 22.96 46.52
N PHE A 92 -0.54 22.67 46.79
CA PHE A 92 0.54 23.64 46.65
C PHE A 92 1.36 23.28 45.41
N ILE A 93 1.11 24.02 44.33
CA ILE A 93 1.66 23.75 43.01
C ILE A 93 2.87 24.65 42.77
N VAL A 94 4.01 24.03 42.48
CA VAL A 94 5.27 24.74 42.25
C VAL A 94 5.80 24.49 40.84
N SER A 95 6.54 25.46 40.29
CA SER A 95 7.11 25.36 38.94
C SER A 95 8.38 24.52 38.86
N LYS A 96 9.00 24.20 40.02
CA LYS A 96 10.26 23.44 40.11
C LYS A 96 10.16 22.33 41.16
N PRO A 97 10.85 21.19 40.98
CA PRO A 97 10.83 20.09 41.93
C PRO A 97 11.12 20.55 43.37
N PRO A 98 10.26 20.22 44.35
CA PRO A 98 10.47 20.58 45.74
C PRO A 98 11.70 19.90 46.33
N ALA A 99 12.37 20.54 47.31
CA ALA A 99 13.40 19.89 48.09
C ALA A 99 12.84 18.71 48.89
N ALA A 100 13.62 17.64 49.08
CA ALA A 100 13.17 16.43 49.78
C ALA A 100 12.58 16.73 51.17
N ALA A 101 13.22 17.61 51.94
CA ALA A 101 12.73 18.03 53.26
C ALA A 101 11.36 18.75 53.22
N ALA A 102 11.06 19.47 52.13
CA ALA A 102 9.75 20.09 51.92
C ALA A 102 8.68 19.03 51.60
N LYS A 103 9.00 18.03 50.75
CA LYS A 103 8.11 16.88 50.49
C LYS A 103 7.79 16.12 51.78
N THR A 104 8.81 15.84 52.61
CA THR A 104 8.62 15.19 53.92
C THR A 104 7.71 16.00 54.84
N LEU A 105 7.93 17.32 54.96
CA LEU A 105 7.05 18.18 55.77
C LEU A 105 5.61 18.17 55.25
N ALA A 106 5.40 18.32 53.94
CA ALA A 106 4.06 18.32 53.34
C ALA A 106 3.30 17.02 53.64
N SER A 107 3.98 15.86 53.57
CA SER A 107 3.38 14.55 53.82
C SER A 107 2.84 14.33 55.23
N GLN A 108 3.24 15.17 56.20
CA GLN A 108 2.72 15.12 57.57
C GLN A 108 1.28 15.64 57.68
N TYR A 109 0.83 16.40 56.68
CA TYR A 109 -0.49 17.02 56.67
C TYR A 109 -1.41 16.30 55.67
N ARG A 110 -2.45 15.62 56.17
CA ARG A 110 -3.40 14.87 55.33
C ARG A 110 -4.14 15.75 54.32
N TRP A 111 -4.33 17.02 54.64
CA TRP A 111 -5.01 18.01 53.79
C TRP A 111 -4.10 18.64 52.73
N LEU A 112 -2.77 18.47 52.81
CA LEU A 112 -1.83 19.14 51.91
C LEU A 112 -1.34 18.19 50.82
N ARG A 113 -1.31 18.66 49.58
CA ARG A 113 -0.62 18.02 48.45
C ARG A 113 0.38 18.98 47.85
N LEU A 114 1.68 18.69 48.00
CA LEU A 114 2.77 19.45 47.38
C LEU A 114 3.23 18.73 46.13
N MET A 115 3.11 19.39 44.97
CA MET A 115 3.50 18.80 43.69
C MET A 115 3.91 19.86 42.66
N THR A 116 4.58 19.45 41.59
CA THR A 116 4.85 20.30 40.43
C THR A 116 3.62 20.41 39.53
N ARG A 117 3.64 21.37 38.60
CA ARG A 117 2.66 21.41 37.49
C ARG A 117 2.67 20.10 36.70
N ASP A 118 3.85 19.58 36.40
CA ASP A 118 3.98 18.35 35.60
C ASP A 118 3.40 17.11 36.32
N GLU A 119 3.55 17.04 37.65
CA GLU A 119 2.93 16.02 38.50
C GLU A 119 1.39 16.19 38.53
N LEU A 120 0.87 17.43 38.55
CA LEU A 120 -0.57 17.70 38.47
C LEU A 120 -1.17 17.23 37.12
N ASP A 121 -0.49 17.51 36.00
CA ASP A 121 -0.93 17.09 34.66
C ASP A 121 -1.12 15.58 34.59
N PHE A 122 -0.13 14.86 35.13
CA PHE A 122 -0.11 13.41 35.19
C PHE A 122 -1.25 12.84 36.04
N HIS A 123 -1.44 13.39 37.25
CA HIS A 123 -2.51 12.96 38.16
C HIS A 123 -3.91 13.31 37.68
N LEU A 124 -4.08 14.46 37.02
CA LEU A 124 -5.40 14.88 36.54
C LEU A 124 -5.88 13.99 35.39
N LEU A 125 -4.95 13.50 34.56
CA LEU A 125 -5.24 12.56 33.48
C LEU A 125 -5.60 11.16 34.02
N GLY A 126 -5.05 10.76 35.17
CA GLY A 126 -5.43 9.53 35.90
C GLY A 126 -4.98 8.23 35.24
N ILE A 127 -3.86 8.25 34.50
CA ILE A 127 -3.39 7.14 33.67
C ILE A 127 -2.13 6.45 34.22
N GLU A 128 -1.88 6.54 35.52
CA GLU A 128 -0.65 6.04 36.14
C GLU A 128 -0.45 4.52 35.97
N ARG A 129 -1.53 3.74 36.08
CA ARG A 129 -1.49 2.29 35.82
C ARG A 129 -1.27 2.00 34.35
N TYR A 130 -1.92 2.75 33.46
CA TYR A 130 -1.70 2.63 32.02
C TYR A 130 -0.22 2.83 31.65
N LEU A 131 0.46 3.84 32.18
CA LEU A 131 1.90 4.03 31.93
C LEU A 131 2.75 2.91 32.55
N SER A 132 2.40 2.46 33.76
CA SER A 132 3.11 1.38 34.44
C SER A 132 3.01 0.07 33.65
N ASP A 133 1.85 -0.22 33.08
CA ASP A 133 1.64 -1.37 32.21
C ASP A 133 2.42 -1.19 30.90
N LEU A 134 2.31 -0.02 30.26
CA LEU A 134 2.99 0.28 29.01
C LEU A 134 4.53 0.18 29.13
N LYS A 135 5.08 0.58 30.28
CA LYS A 135 6.50 0.40 30.65
C LYS A 135 6.90 -1.09 30.56
N LEU A 136 6.07 -1.97 31.10
CA LEU A 136 6.35 -3.41 31.24
C LEU A 136 5.94 -4.26 30.04
N ARG A 137 5.05 -3.78 29.16
CA ARG A 137 4.55 -4.58 28.02
C ARG A 137 5.68 -5.09 27.13
N PHE A 138 6.63 -4.22 26.77
CA PHE A 138 7.75 -4.60 25.90
C PHE A 138 8.64 -5.70 26.50
N SER A 139 8.82 -5.73 27.83
CA SER A 139 9.56 -6.79 28.51
C SER A 139 8.72 -8.06 28.71
N ASN A 140 7.46 -7.90 29.10
CA ASN A 140 6.55 -9.01 29.42
C ASN A 140 6.18 -9.84 28.19
N GLU A 141 6.13 -9.22 27.02
CA GLU A 141 5.94 -9.91 25.74
C GLU A 141 7.21 -10.64 25.26
N GLY A 142 8.29 -10.64 26.03
CA GLY A 142 9.57 -11.28 25.69
C GLY A 142 10.41 -10.53 24.65
N LEU A 143 9.82 -9.55 23.96
CA LEU A 143 10.46 -8.75 22.92
C LEU A 143 11.81 -8.16 23.34
N GLN A 144 11.96 -7.74 24.59
CA GLN A 144 13.22 -7.16 25.08
C GLN A 144 14.44 -8.06 24.87
N SER A 145 14.32 -9.39 24.92
CA SER A 145 15.48 -10.28 24.81
C SER A 145 15.97 -10.45 23.37
N TYR A 146 15.13 -10.21 22.37
CA TYR A 146 15.45 -10.51 20.97
C TYR A 146 15.17 -9.36 19.99
N TYR A 147 14.64 -8.23 20.45
CA TYR A 147 14.40 -7.08 19.60
C TYR A 147 15.71 -6.45 19.10
N VAL A 148 15.72 -6.13 17.81
CA VAL A 148 16.78 -5.38 17.13
C VAL A 148 16.18 -4.04 16.71
N GLU A 149 16.89 -2.95 17.00
CA GLU A 149 16.42 -1.60 16.68
C GLU A 149 16.33 -1.42 15.16
N GLY A 150 15.14 -1.13 14.64
CA GLY A 150 14.95 -0.86 13.21
C GLY A 150 15.57 0.48 12.79
N ARG A 151 15.67 0.69 11.47
CA ARG A 151 16.17 1.93 10.87
C ARG A 151 15.09 2.61 10.02
N ILE A 152 15.28 3.91 9.78
CA ILE A 152 14.49 4.67 8.80
C ILE A 152 15.33 4.87 7.54
N VAL A 153 14.74 4.63 6.38
CA VAL A 153 15.39 4.79 5.07
C VAL A 153 15.87 6.24 4.90
N GLY A 154 17.14 6.41 4.51
CA GLY A 154 17.75 7.72 4.28
C GLY A 154 18.10 8.50 5.55
N GLN A 155 17.90 7.94 6.74
CA GLN A 155 18.25 8.57 8.02
C GLN A 155 19.44 7.88 8.67
N THR A 156 20.19 8.62 9.48
CA THR A 156 21.31 8.10 10.27
C THR A 156 20.83 7.72 11.68
N GLY A 157 21.32 6.58 12.19
CA GLY A 157 20.93 6.05 13.50
C GLY A 157 19.70 5.13 13.44
N SER A 158 19.26 4.68 14.62
CA SER A 158 18.05 3.86 14.75
C SER A 158 16.78 4.69 14.53
N ALA A 159 15.68 4.02 14.18
CA ALA A 159 14.35 4.62 14.09
C ALA A 159 13.96 5.30 15.40
N LEU A 160 14.35 4.72 16.54
CA LEU A 160 14.11 5.31 17.86
C LEU A 160 14.86 6.64 18.03
N GLU A 161 16.14 6.70 17.64
CA GLU A 161 16.95 7.93 17.71
C GLU A 161 16.43 9.03 16.77
N VAL A 162 15.93 8.68 15.60
CA VAL A 162 15.29 9.64 14.67
C VAL A 162 14.04 10.25 15.33
N VAL A 163 13.18 9.42 15.91
CA VAL A 163 11.97 9.89 16.58
C VAL A 163 12.28 10.64 17.87
N GLU A 164 13.26 10.20 18.67
CA GLU A 164 13.69 10.93 19.88
C GLU A 164 14.19 12.34 19.52
N ARG A 165 14.99 12.50 18.43
CA ARG A 165 15.39 13.82 17.93
C ARG A 165 14.21 14.68 17.52
N TRP A 166 13.19 14.11 16.88
CA TRP A 166 11.96 14.84 16.56
C TRP A 166 11.15 15.21 17.80
N LEU A 167 11.12 14.36 18.83
CA LEU A 167 10.42 14.65 20.10
C LEU A 167 11.06 15.81 20.87
N ASP A 168 12.39 15.92 20.80
CA ASP A 168 13.19 16.95 21.47
C ASP A 168 13.26 18.28 20.69
N ASP A 169 12.86 18.30 19.41
CA ASP A 169 12.79 19.51 18.59
C ASP A 169 11.39 20.15 18.66
N ASP A 170 11.24 21.15 19.54
CA ASP A 170 9.99 21.90 19.69
C ASP A 170 9.68 22.84 18.51
N ALA A 171 10.66 23.16 17.64
CA ALA A 171 10.40 23.96 16.44
C ALA A 171 9.75 23.11 15.34
N ARG A 172 9.96 21.78 15.37
CA ARG A 172 9.42 20.84 14.39
C ARG A 172 8.02 20.37 14.76
N VAL A 173 7.02 21.05 14.20
CA VAL A 173 5.60 20.85 14.53
C VAL A 173 4.89 19.80 13.67
N ALA A 174 5.47 19.42 12.53
CA ALA A 174 4.85 18.47 11.61
C ALA A 174 4.73 17.08 12.27
N PRO A 175 3.56 16.41 12.15
CA PRO A 175 3.38 15.04 12.63
C PRO A 175 4.13 14.06 11.72
N ILE A 176 4.49 12.88 12.24
CA ILE A 176 5.25 11.88 11.49
C ILE A 176 4.35 10.72 11.09
N ALA A 177 4.44 10.29 9.83
CA ALA A 177 3.89 9.03 9.35
C ALA A 177 5.02 8.03 9.07
N VAL A 178 5.09 6.95 9.85
CA VAL A 178 6.07 5.88 9.67
C VAL A 178 5.45 4.73 8.87
N MET A 179 5.80 4.67 7.60
CA MET A 179 5.34 3.69 6.63
C MET A 179 6.24 2.47 6.60
N GLY A 180 5.65 1.32 6.31
CA GLY A 180 6.41 0.12 6.02
C GLY A 180 5.51 -1.01 5.56
N GLY A 181 6.03 -1.84 4.66
CA GLY A 181 5.39 -3.09 4.27
C GLY A 181 5.13 -4.02 5.46
N TYR A 182 4.43 -5.12 5.19
CA TYR A 182 4.17 -6.12 6.20
C TYR A 182 5.48 -6.72 6.78
N GLY A 183 5.47 -7.02 8.07
CA GLY A 183 6.55 -7.75 8.72
C GLY A 183 7.82 -6.95 9.02
N LYS A 184 7.86 -5.65 8.67
CA LYS A 184 8.99 -4.74 8.94
C LYS A 184 9.13 -4.30 10.41
N GLY A 185 8.27 -4.75 11.32
CA GLY A 185 8.40 -4.46 12.76
C GLY A 185 7.79 -3.15 13.24
N LYS A 186 6.86 -2.52 12.49
CA LYS A 186 6.19 -1.25 12.85
C LYS A 186 5.56 -1.28 14.25
N SER A 187 4.73 -2.30 14.53
CA SER A 187 4.02 -2.43 15.80
C SER A 187 4.96 -2.73 16.98
N SER A 188 6.06 -3.47 16.72
CA SER A 188 7.13 -3.67 17.70
C SER A 188 7.87 -2.36 17.99
N PHE A 189 8.12 -1.55 16.96
CA PHE A 189 8.72 -0.21 17.10
C PHE A 189 7.81 0.74 17.88
N ALA A 190 6.50 0.76 17.58
CA ALA A 190 5.52 1.56 18.31
C ALA A 190 5.50 1.21 19.81
N LEU A 191 5.50 -0.09 20.13
CA LEU A 191 5.57 -0.57 21.51
C LEU A 191 6.91 -0.23 22.18
N ARG A 192 8.02 -0.38 21.46
CA ARG A 192 9.38 -0.01 21.92
C ARG A 192 9.46 1.47 22.27
N LEU A 193 8.97 2.35 21.39
CA LEU A 193 8.91 3.79 21.60
C LEU A 193 8.03 4.13 22.80
N ALA A 194 6.81 3.58 22.85
CA ALA A 194 5.87 3.82 23.93
C ALA A 194 6.43 3.40 25.30
N SER A 195 7.04 2.20 25.39
CA SER A 195 7.71 1.73 26.60
C SER A 195 8.90 2.62 27.00
N ARG A 196 9.72 3.05 26.03
CA ARG A 196 10.85 3.97 26.27
C ARG A 196 10.39 5.31 26.84
N LEU A 197 9.34 5.89 26.28
CA LEU A 197 8.76 7.14 26.76
C LEU A 197 8.08 6.97 28.12
N ALA A 198 7.45 5.83 28.38
CA ALA A 198 6.83 5.54 29.68
C ALA A 198 7.88 5.43 30.79
N HIS A 199 9.03 4.79 30.51
CA HIS A 199 10.18 4.81 31.42
C HIS A 199 10.62 6.25 31.73
N ARG A 200 10.86 7.06 30.69
CA ARG A 200 11.31 8.45 30.86
C ARG A 200 10.33 9.31 31.66
N ASN A 201 9.02 9.18 31.41
CA ASN A 201 8.00 9.97 32.11
C ASN A 201 7.81 9.52 33.57
N LEU A 202 7.88 8.22 33.85
CA LEU A 202 7.80 7.73 35.24
C LEU A 202 9.04 8.10 36.06
N ASP A 203 10.21 8.21 35.43
CA ASP A 203 11.44 8.69 36.08
C ASP A 203 11.47 10.22 36.21
N ASP A 204 10.89 10.94 35.24
CA ASP A 204 10.83 12.40 35.17
C ASP A 204 9.46 12.86 34.60
N PRO A 205 8.50 13.26 35.47
CA PRO A 205 7.14 13.65 35.05
C PRO A 205 7.09 14.83 34.06
N SER A 206 8.18 15.60 33.92
CA SER A 206 8.26 16.69 32.93
C SER A 206 8.36 16.19 31.49
N ARG A 207 8.75 14.93 31.29
CA ARG A 207 8.84 14.30 29.96
C ARG A 207 7.45 14.03 29.39
N ARG A 208 7.37 13.93 28.06
CA ARG A 208 6.10 13.66 27.35
C ARG A 208 5.49 12.32 27.79
N ILE A 209 4.18 12.31 27.96
CA ILE A 209 3.38 11.14 28.30
C ILE A 209 3.05 10.39 26.99
N PRO A 210 3.48 9.13 26.81
CA PRO A 210 3.11 8.36 25.63
C PRO A 210 1.68 7.84 25.72
N ILE A 211 0.95 7.89 24.60
CA ILE A 211 -0.33 7.21 24.45
C ILE A 211 -0.29 6.36 23.18
N LEU A 212 -0.24 5.04 23.34
CA LEU A 212 -0.28 4.07 22.24
C LEU A 212 -1.73 3.60 22.01
N LEU A 213 -2.25 3.91 20.81
CA LEU A 213 -3.52 3.43 20.28
C LEU A 213 -3.27 2.40 19.17
N ARG A 214 -3.85 1.21 19.32
CA ARG A 214 -3.79 0.13 18.33
C ARG A 214 -5.07 0.18 17.49
N LEU A 215 -5.00 0.85 16.34
CA LEU A 215 -6.18 1.18 15.52
C LEU A 215 -6.91 -0.06 15.01
N GLY A 216 -6.20 -1.15 14.69
CA GLY A 216 -6.84 -2.40 14.28
C GLY A 216 -7.69 -3.08 15.36
N GLN A 217 -7.53 -2.73 16.64
CA GLN A 217 -8.36 -3.26 17.73
C GLN A 217 -9.66 -2.45 17.94
N VAL A 218 -9.78 -1.28 17.33
CA VAL A 218 -10.85 -0.31 17.62
C VAL A 218 -11.42 0.26 16.32
N VAL A 219 -11.89 -0.64 15.46
CA VAL A 219 -12.34 -0.33 14.10
C VAL A 219 -13.64 0.49 14.07
N HIS A 220 -14.53 0.29 15.05
CA HIS A 220 -15.90 0.82 15.01
C HIS A 220 -16.08 2.14 15.77
N GLU A 221 -15.05 2.64 16.45
CA GLU A 221 -15.14 3.94 17.12
C GLU A 221 -14.91 5.04 16.09
N ALA A 222 -15.97 5.79 15.79
CA ALA A 222 -15.95 6.83 14.77
C ALA A 222 -15.35 8.16 15.26
N ASP A 223 -15.11 8.31 16.57
CA ASP A 223 -14.54 9.53 17.17
C ASP A 223 -13.38 9.24 18.15
N LEU A 224 -12.63 10.29 18.49
CA LEU A 224 -11.47 10.17 19.38
C LEU A 224 -11.91 9.88 20.82
N GLU A 225 -13.03 10.47 21.23
CA GLU A 225 -13.59 10.34 22.57
C GLU A 225 -13.82 8.87 22.93
N GLY A 226 -14.51 8.12 22.05
CA GLY A 226 -14.72 6.68 22.17
C GLY A 226 -13.42 5.89 22.13
N LEU A 227 -12.50 6.23 21.20
CA LEU A 227 -11.20 5.57 21.08
C LEU A 227 -10.36 5.65 22.38
N PHE A 228 -10.18 6.86 22.92
CA PHE A 228 -9.43 7.05 24.16
C PHE A 228 -10.19 6.52 25.38
N GLY A 229 -11.51 6.68 25.41
CA GLY A 229 -12.37 6.12 26.46
C GLY A 229 -12.23 4.60 26.56
N LYS A 230 -12.28 3.90 25.42
CA LYS A 230 -12.09 2.44 25.35
C LYS A 230 -10.68 2.05 25.78
N LEU A 231 -9.64 2.77 25.33
CA LEU A 231 -8.25 2.52 25.72
C LEU A 231 -8.04 2.57 27.24
N PHE A 232 -8.52 3.63 27.90
CA PHE A 232 -8.29 3.84 29.32
C PHE A 232 -9.19 2.96 30.19
N THR A 233 -10.42 2.70 29.75
CA THR A 233 -11.33 1.78 30.47
C THR A 233 -10.86 0.34 30.39
N ALA A 234 -10.30 -0.09 29.25
CA ALA A 234 -9.75 -1.43 29.08
C ALA A 234 -8.48 -1.65 29.92
N SER A 235 -7.65 -0.62 30.12
CA SER A 235 -6.43 -0.72 30.92
C SER A 235 -6.68 -0.56 32.42
N GLN A 236 -7.69 0.20 32.84
CA GLN A 236 -8.00 0.38 34.25
C GLN A 236 -9.50 0.58 34.48
N ARG A 237 -10.09 -0.26 35.33
CA ARG A 237 -11.46 -0.04 35.83
C ARG A 237 -11.49 1.21 36.73
N GLY A 238 -12.39 2.14 36.44
CA GLY A 238 -12.62 3.34 37.25
C GLY A 238 -11.67 4.51 36.99
N VAL A 239 -11.04 4.60 35.81
CA VAL A 239 -10.34 5.83 35.41
C VAL A 239 -11.36 6.94 35.21
N ASP A 240 -11.18 8.04 35.94
CA ASP A 240 -11.94 9.27 35.76
C ASP A 240 -11.29 10.12 34.65
N PHE A 241 -11.41 9.61 33.42
CA PHE A 241 -10.81 10.18 32.21
C PHE A 241 -11.65 11.35 31.67
N SER A 242 -10.99 12.46 31.34
CA SER A 242 -11.59 13.58 30.61
C SER A 242 -10.86 13.79 29.28
N PHE A 243 -11.63 13.74 28.18
CA PHE A 243 -11.11 14.01 26.85
C PHE A 243 -10.63 15.47 26.70
N ASP A 244 -11.29 16.42 27.37
CA ASP A 244 -10.86 17.82 27.39
C ASP A 244 -9.50 17.98 28.07
N THR A 245 -9.24 17.25 29.16
CA THR A 245 -7.92 17.23 29.81
C THR A 245 -6.86 16.70 28.85
N LEU A 246 -7.14 15.58 28.15
CA LEU A 246 -6.23 15.00 27.17
C LEU A 246 -5.91 15.99 26.04
N MET A 247 -6.94 16.64 25.48
CA MET A 247 -6.77 17.60 24.39
C MET A 247 -6.03 18.87 24.84
N HIS A 248 -6.25 19.31 26.07
CA HIS A 248 -5.49 20.40 26.68
C HIS A 248 -4.00 20.06 26.79
N LEU A 249 -3.68 18.90 27.37
CA LEU A 249 -2.30 18.43 27.51
C LEU A 249 -1.62 18.18 26.15
N ASN A 250 -2.36 17.69 25.16
CA ASN A 250 -1.86 17.53 23.80
C ASN A 250 -1.47 18.88 23.18
N LYS A 251 -2.32 19.90 23.34
CA LYS A 251 -2.06 21.27 22.87
C LYS A 251 -0.87 21.91 23.59
N GLU A 252 -0.66 21.60 24.87
CA GLU A 252 0.51 22.05 25.64
C GLU A 252 1.79 21.27 25.30
N GLY A 253 1.73 20.23 24.46
CA GLY A 253 2.88 19.42 24.09
C GLY A 253 3.33 18.46 25.20
N ARG A 254 2.43 18.09 26.11
CA ARG A 254 2.72 17.11 27.16
C ARG A 254 2.54 15.67 26.71
N LEU A 255 1.91 15.44 25.56
CA LEU A 255 1.64 14.09 25.04
C LEU A 255 2.51 13.75 23.83
N CYS A 256 2.73 12.45 23.65
CA CYS A 256 3.14 11.82 22.39
C CYS A 256 2.09 10.76 22.05
N VAL A 257 1.25 11.03 21.05
CA VAL A 257 0.19 10.10 20.61
C VAL A 257 0.72 9.23 19.48
N ILE A 258 0.69 7.92 19.67
CA ILE A 258 1.20 6.91 18.75
C ILE A 258 0.01 6.09 18.24
N LEU A 259 -0.29 6.22 16.96
CA LEU A 259 -1.39 5.54 16.27
C LEU A 259 -0.81 4.39 15.44
N ASP A 260 -0.94 3.15 15.91
CA ASP A 260 -0.36 1.94 15.28
C ASP A 260 -1.43 1.13 14.55
N GLY A 261 -1.15 0.73 13.30
CA GLY A 261 -2.04 -0.12 12.49
C GLY A 261 -3.12 0.64 11.72
N PHE A 262 -2.83 1.81 11.15
CA PHE A 262 -3.85 2.57 10.39
C PHE A 262 -4.32 1.81 9.13
N ASP A 263 -3.46 0.97 8.55
CA ASP A 263 -3.81 0.12 7.42
C ASP A 263 -4.87 -0.92 7.78
N GLU A 264 -4.79 -1.48 8.99
CA GLU A 264 -5.78 -2.42 9.53
C GLU A 264 -7.16 -1.76 9.69
N MET A 265 -7.18 -0.48 10.10
CA MET A 265 -8.42 0.29 10.21
C MET A 265 -9.09 0.47 8.83
N LYS A 266 -8.33 0.82 7.78
CA LYS A 266 -8.88 0.98 6.43
C LYS A 266 -9.44 -0.32 5.87
N HIS A 267 -8.76 -1.45 6.12
CA HIS A 267 -9.26 -2.75 5.68
C HIS A 267 -10.68 -2.99 6.21
N ALA A 268 -10.97 -2.51 7.42
CA ALA A 268 -12.23 -2.76 8.06
C ALA A 268 -13.32 -1.69 7.90
N MET A 269 -13.20 -0.74 6.95
CA MET A 269 -14.22 0.30 6.71
C MET A 269 -14.26 0.85 5.28
N SER A 270 -15.37 1.50 4.91
CA SER A 270 -15.53 2.15 3.60
C SER A 270 -14.51 3.28 3.40
N ALA A 271 -14.24 3.65 2.15
CA ALA A 271 -13.35 4.78 1.86
C ALA A 271 -13.88 6.12 2.40
N ALA A 272 -15.21 6.28 2.50
CA ALA A 272 -15.83 7.48 3.06
C ALA A 272 -15.68 7.51 4.59
N ASP A 273 -15.93 6.39 5.26
CA ASP A 273 -15.78 6.25 6.71
C ASP A 273 -14.33 6.39 7.12
N PHE A 274 -13.40 5.83 6.35
CA PHE A 274 -11.98 6.03 6.55
C PHE A 274 -11.60 7.51 6.52
N LYS A 275 -12.09 8.28 5.54
CA LYS A 275 -11.83 9.73 5.47
C LYS A 275 -12.44 10.48 6.65
N ALA A 276 -13.64 10.11 7.08
CA ALA A 276 -14.29 10.70 8.24
C ALA A 276 -13.50 10.42 9.53
N ASN A 277 -13.05 9.18 9.72
CA ASN A 277 -12.25 8.76 10.88
C ASN A 277 -10.87 9.41 10.86
N PHE A 278 -10.21 9.48 9.69
CA PHE A 278 -8.91 10.14 9.59
C PHE A 278 -9.01 11.64 9.92
N LYS A 279 -10.11 12.29 9.52
CA LYS A 279 -10.37 13.69 9.90
C LYS A 279 -10.44 13.87 11.42
N GLN A 280 -10.86 12.85 12.18
CA GLN A 280 -10.81 12.89 13.63
C GLN A 280 -9.37 12.94 14.15
N PHE A 281 -8.43 12.18 13.58
CA PHE A 281 -7.01 12.24 13.98
C PHE A 281 -6.42 13.63 13.78
N ASN A 282 -6.87 14.40 12.78
CA ASN A 282 -6.42 15.77 12.58
C ASN A 282 -6.78 16.70 13.76
N ARG A 283 -7.77 16.36 14.59
CA ARG A 283 -8.07 17.11 15.82
C ARG A 283 -6.93 17.04 16.83
N LEU A 284 -6.09 16.00 16.77
CA LEU A 284 -4.88 15.83 17.58
C LEU A 284 -3.74 16.76 17.12
N LEU A 285 -3.78 17.26 15.88
CA LEU A 285 -2.72 18.09 15.31
C LEU A 285 -2.86 19.53 15.81
N ARG A 286 -2.13 19.86 16.87
CA ARG A 286 -2.07 21.17 17.52
C ARG A 286 -0.63 21.70 17.49
N PRO A 287 -0.40 23.02 17.65
CA PRO A 287 0.94 23.60 17.46
C PRO A 287 2.09 22.92 18.20
N ASN A 288 1.86 22.36 19.39
CA ASN A 288 2.91 21.67 20.18
C ASN A 288 2.71 20.15 20.29
N SER A 289 1.70 19.59 19.62
CA SER A 289 1.39 18.16 19.69
C SER A 289 2.46 17.34 18.98
N LYS A 290 2.78 16.17 19.53
CA LYS A 290 3.60 15.16 18.87
C LYS A 290 2.71 13.97 18.57
N VAL A 291 2.40 13.77 17.29
CA VAL A 291 1.56 12.68 16.81
C VAL A 291 2.35 11.86 15.80
N ILE A 292 2.35 10.54 15.99
CA ILE A 292 2.95 9.57 15.08
C ILE A 292 1.86 8.62 14.61
N ILE A 293 1.82 8.32 13.32
CA ILE A 293 0.97 7.28 12.75
C ILE A 293 1.82 6.23 12.04
N LEU A 294 1.48 4.94 12.19
CA LEU A 294 2.19 3.82 11.59
C LEU A 294 1.25 2.96 10.75
N GLY A 295 1.69 2.59 9.54
CA GLY A 295 0.96 1.65 8.69
C GLY A 295 1.64 1.39 7.34
N ARG A 296 0.86 1.02 6.31
CA ARG A 296 1.38 0.63 4.99
C ARG A 296 1.28 1.77 3.97
N PRO A 297 2.29 1.96 3.10
CA PRO A 297 2.25 2.99 2.05
C PRO A 297 1.09 2.76 1.07
N ASN A 298 0.86 1.50 0.69
CA ASN A 298 -0.18 1.12 -0.27
C ASN A 298 -1.57 0.92 0.39
N ALA A 299 -1.73 1.33 1.65
CA ALA A 299 -3.02 1.23 2.31
C ALA A 299 -4.05 2.06 1.53
N LEU A 300 -3.72 3.23 1.00
CA LEU A 300 -4.69 4.14 0.38
C LEU A 300 -4.53 4.25 -1.14
N PRO A 301 -5.63 4.47 -1.90
CA PRO A 301 -5.54 4.94 -3.28
C PRO A 301 -4.71 6.23 -3.36
N ALA A 302 -4.02 6.47 -4.47
CA ALA A 302 -3.11 7.59 -4.64
C ALA A 302 -3.76 8.95 -4.32
N GLU A 303 -4.98 9.21 -4.82
CA GLU A 303 -5.67 10.48 -4.53
C GLU A 303 -6.04 10.64 -3.05
N THR A 304 -6.34 9.54 -2.37
CA THR A 304 -6.67 9.57 -0.93
C THR A 304 -5.40 9.75 -0.10
N HIS A 305 -4.30 9.11 -0.50
CA HIS A 305 -3.00 9.29 0.14
C HIS A 305 -2.52 10.75 0.06
N GLU A 306 -2.63 11.40 -1.11
CA GLU A 306 -2.27 12.82 -1.27
C GLU A 306 -3.14 13.75 -0.42
N LEU A 307 -4.44 13.48 -0.31
CA LEU A 307 -5.33 14.26 0.55
C LEU A 307 -4.93 14.13 2.03
N VAL A 308 -4.76 12.89 2.48
CA VAL A 308 -4.64 12.53 3.89
C VAL A 308 -3.28 12.90 4.48
N PHE A 309 -2.20 12.61 3.75
CA PHE A 309 -0.83 12.82 4.25
C PHE A 309 -0.16 14.09 3.71
N ARG A 310 -0.61 14.62 2.56
CA ARG A 310 -0.03 15.86 1.99
C ARG A 310 -0.98 17.05 2.07
N GLY A 311 -2.23 16.85 2.49
CA GLY A 311 -3.24 17.91 2.53
C GLY A 311 -3.59 18.45 1.15
N LEU A 312 -3.45 17.65 0.08
CA LEU A 312 -3.67 18.08 -1.29
C LEU A 312 -4.91 17.41 -1.88
N ARG A 313 -5.84 18.21 -2.44
CA ARG A 313 -6.97 17.70 -3.23
C ARG A 313 -6.85 18.14 -4.68
N GLU A 314 -7.35 17.31 -5.58
CA GLU A 314 -7.45 17.64 -7.00
C GLU A 314 -8.76 18.39 -7.28
N SER A 315 -8.68 19.52 -7.96
CA SER A 315 -9.84 20.30 -8.40
C SER A 315 -9.54 20.92 -9.76
N GLY A 316 -10.24 20.46 -10.80
CA GLY A 316 -10.07 20.97 -12.17
C GLY A 316 -8.69 20.74 -12.76
N GLY A 317 -8.03 19.62 -12.42
CA GLY A 317 -6.67 19.28 -12.87
C GLY A 317 -5.54 19.99 -12.13
N ALA A 318 -5.84 20.82 -11.13
CA ALA A 318 -4.86 21.46 -10.26
C ALA A 318 -4.90 20.87 -8.84
N LYS A 319 -3.74 20.70 -8.21
CA LYS A 319 -3.61 20.31 -6.80
C LYS A 319 -3.71 21.55 -5.92
N ILE A 320 -4.69 21.58 -5.03
CA ILE A 320 -4.92 22.67 -4.08
C ILE A 320 -4.85 22.15 -2.64
N SER A 321 -4.38 23.00 -1.72
CA SER A 321 -4.34 22.68 -0.30
C SER A 321 -5.76 22.54 0.29
N ASP A 322 -5.99 21.48 1.06
CA ASP A 322 -7.22 21.25 1.80
C ASP A 322 -7.14 21.86 3.21
N VAL A 323 -8.25 22.44 3.66
CA VAL A 323 -8.32 23.11 4.97
C VAL A 323 -8.47 22.12 6.13
N ASN A 324 -8.92 20.89 5.86
CA ASN A 324 -9.20 19.87 6.88
C ASN A 324 -8.05 18.88 7.08
N PHE A 325 -7.04 18.88 6.22
CA PHE A 325 -5.93 17.93 6.26
C PHE A 325 -4.59 18.65 6.30
N SER A 326 -3.75 18.22 7.24
CA SER A 326 -2.40 18.75 7.42
C SER A 326 -1.38 17.89 6.69
N GLU A 327 -0.23 18.48 6.36
CA GLU A 327 0.92 17.76 5.83
C GLU A 327 1.61 16.95 6.94
N TRP A 328 1.93 15.70 6.62
CA TRP A 328 2.68 14.76 7.46
C TRP A 328 4.07 14.57 6.90
N GLU A 329 5.05 14.41 7.78
CA GLU A 329 6.37 13.99 7.40
C GLU A 329 6.43 12.46 7.28
N GLU A 330 6.63 11.97 6.07
CA GLU A 330 6.62 10.53 5.77
C GLU A 330 8.01 9.91 5.87
N TYR A 331 8.12 8.83 6.64
CA TYR A 331 9.32 8.00 6.77
C TYR A 331 9.03 6.56 6.42
N GLU A 332 9.99 5.87 5.80
CA GLU A 332 9.91 4.44 5.57
C GLU A 332 10.80 3.67 6.54
N ILE A 333 10.27 2.64 7.20
CA ILE A 333 11.07 1.66 7.93
C ILE A 333 11.86 0.80 6.94
N ALA A 334 13.17 0.71 7.17
CA ALA A 334 14.07 -0.12 6.38
C ALA A 334 13.85 -1.61 6.65
N PHE A 335 14.20 -2.45 5.68
CA PHE A 335 14.42 -3.87 5.93
C PHE A 335 15.65 -4.09 6.82
N PHE A 336 15.70 -5.23 7.50
CA PHE A 336 16.92 -5.64 8.18
C PHE A 336 18.07 -5.78 7.17
N ASP A 337 19.24 -5.28 7.52
CA ASP A 337 20.48 -5.64 6.84
C ASP A 337 21.02 -6.99 7.33
N GLU A 338 22.11 -7.47 6.72
CA GLU A 338 22.71 -8.77 7.06
C GLU A 338 23.12 -8.88 8.54
N ASN A 339 23.58 -7.79 9.16
CA ASN A 339 23.99 -7.79 10.56
C ASN A 339 22.76 -7.82 11.48
N GLU A 340 21.73 -7.03 11.15
CA GLU A 340 20.47 -7.00 11.88
C GLU A 340 19.73 -8.34 11.81
N VAL A 341 19.72 -9.00 10.64
CA VAL A 341 19.18 -10.37 10.48
C VAL A 341 19.94 -11.35 11.38
N ARG A 342 21.27 -11.33 11.33
CA ARG A 342 22.10 -12.25 12.13
C ARG A 342 21.90 -12.04 13.63
N ASP A 343 21.93 -10.78 14.08
CA ASP A 343 21.74 -10.43 15.49
C ASP A 343 20.33 -10.83 15.98
N PHE A 344 19.30 -10.57 15.17
CA PHE A 344 17.94 -11.00 15.47
C PHE A 344 17.85 -12.52 15.60
N LEU A 345 18.36 -13.27 14.61
CA LEU A 345 18.31 -14.73 14.61
C LEU A 345 19.06 -15.33 15.81
N LEU A 346 20.24 -14.82 16.15
CA LEU A 346 21.01 -15.27 17.31
C LEU A 346 20.22 -15.06 18.61
N ARG A 347 19.75 -13.83 18.87
CA ARG A 347 19.02 -13.52 20.10
C ARG A 347 17.71 -14.27 20.20
N TYR A 348 16.99 -14.40 19.08
CA TYR A 348 15.69 -15.07 19.08
C TYR A 348 15.82 -16.59 19.21
N MET A 349 16.80 -17.21 18.56
CA MET A 349 17.11 -18.63 18.75
C MET A 349 17.58 -18.94 20.18
N GLN A 350 18.36 -18.04 20.80
CA GLN A 350 18.71 -18.14 22.23
C GLN A 350 17.46 -18.04 23.11
N HIS A 351 16.57 -17.09 22.83
CA HIS A 351 15.29 -16.97 23.55
C HIS A 351 14.43 -18.25 23.44
N LEU A 352 14.40 -18.88 22.27
CA LEU A 352 13.68 -20.15 22.07
C LEU A 352 14.36 -21.32 22.81
N SER A 353 15.70 -21.40 22.78
CA SER A 353 16.43 -22.49 23.44
C SER A 353 16.30 -22.44 24.96
N GLU A 354 16.33 -21.25 25.57
CA GLU A 354 16.13 -21.05 27.02
C GLU A 354 14.74 -21.49 27.50
N ARG A 355 13.73 -21.45 26.62
CA ARG A 355 12.35 -21.86 26.92
C ARG A 355 12.06 -23.32 26.56
N SER A 356 12.97 -23.97 25.86
CA SER A 356 12.83 -25.36 25.44
C SER A 356 13.21 -26.28 26.60
N ALA A 357 12.40 -27.31 26.85
CA ALA A 357 12.74 -28.39 27.78
C ALA A 357 13.70 -29.42 27.17
N ARG A 358 14.10 -29.26 25.90
CA ARG A 358 14.96 -30.20 25.16
C ARG A 358 16.43 -29.90 25.43
N GLU A 359 17.22 -30.94 25.68
CA GLU A 359 18.68 -30.82 25.69
C GLU A 359 19.18 -30.58 24.27
N LEU A 360 19.76 -29.40 24.04
CA LEU A 360 20.34 -29.00 22.76
C LEU A 360 21.88 -28.99 22.85
N PRO A 361 22.60 -29.28 21.75
CA PRO A 361 24.05 -29.14 21.71
C PRO A 361 24.52 -27.72 22.07
N VAL A 362 25.70 -27.61 22.71
CA VAL A 362 26.26 -26.33 23.21
C VAL A 362 26.37 -25.24 22.14
N ARG A 363 26.62 -25.62 20.88
CA ARG A 363 26.76 -24.70 19.73
C ARG A 363 25.57 -24.73 18.78
N PHE A 364 24.45 -25.34 19.20
CA PHE A 364 23.29 -25.53 18.35
C PHE A 364 22.79 -24.21 17.76
N VAL A 365 22.69 -23.15 18.60
CA VAL A 365 22.18 -21.86 18.14
C VAL A 365 23.11 -21.24 17.10
N GLU A 366 24.42 -21.15 17.37
CA GLU A 366 25.37 -20.54 16.45
C GLU A 366 25.43 -21.30 15.12
N ASP A 367 25.54 -22.63 15.18
CA ASP A 367 25.67 -23.46 13.99
C ASP A 367 24.37 -23.44 13.17
N ARG A 368 23.20 -23.41 13.83
CA ARG A 368 21.89 -23.33 13.15
C ARG A 368 21.65 -21.96 12.52
N VAL A 369 22.09 -20.87 13.13
CA VAL A 369 22.00 -19.54 12.50
C VAL A 369 22.87 -19.46 11.26
N VAL A 370 24.07 -20.07 11.28
CA VAL A 370 24.92 -20.17 10.09
C VAL A 370 24.21 -20.97 8.98
N GLU A 371 23.55 -22.07 9.32
CA GLU A 371 22.77 -22.86 8.36
C GLU A 371 21.59 -22.04 7.78
N ILE A 372 20.82 -21.33 8.61
CA ILE A 372 19.72 -20.47 8.16
C ILE A 372 20.22 -19.43 7.15
N LEU A 373 21.32 -18.73 7.46
CA LEU A 373 21.89 -17.71 6.58
C LEU A 373 22.45 -18.28 5.27
N ALA A 374 22.82 -19.57 5.25
CA ALA A 374 23.34 -20.23 4.07
C ALA A 374 22.24 -20.80 3.16
N GLU A 375 21.16 -21.30 3.75
CA GLU A 375 20.13 -22.09 3.04
C GLU A 375 18.84 -21.30 2.74
N VAL A 376 18.57 -20.21 3.49
CA VAL A 376 17.39 -19.36 3.29
C VAL A 376 17.78 -18.08 2.57
N GLU A 377 17.03 -17.73 1.53
CA GLU A 377 17.30 -16.51 0.77
C GLU A 377 17.23 -15.25 1.67
N HIS A 378 18.19 -14.34 1.47
CA HIS A 378 18.31 -13.15 2.30
C HIS A 378 17.05 -12.26 2.28
N ASN A 379 16.39 -12.12 1.11
CA ASN A 379 15.13 -11.39 0.93
C ASN A 379 13.99 -11.88 1.86
N VAL A 380 13.95 -13.17 2.22
CA VAL A 380 12.99 -13.75 3.16
C VAL A 380 13.34 -13.32 4.58
N LEU A 381 14.62 -13.32 4.95
CA LEU A 381 15.09 -13.02 6.30
C LEU A 381 15.08 -11.52 6.63
N GLN A 382 15.09 -10.66 5.61
CA GLN A 382 15.06 -9.19 5.75
C GLN A 382 13.83 -8.65 6.50
N ARG A 383 12.76 -9.44 6.62
CA ARG A 383 11.56 -9.09 7.39
C ARG A 383 11.61 -9.77 8.76
N PRO A 384 11.62 -9.01 9.88
CA PRO A 384 11.69 -9.59 11.22
C PRO A 384 10.67 -10.69 11.49
N VAL A 385 9.43 -10.55 11.00
CA VAL A 385 8.40 -11.59 11.19
C VAL A 385 8.73 -12.90 10.47
N HIS A 386 9.34 -12.84 9.29
CA HIS A 386 9.75 -14.01 8.53
C HIS A 386 10.96 -14.67 9.17
N ALA A 387 11.98 -13.89 9.55
CA ALA A 387 13.12 -14.38 10.32
C ALA A 387 12.68 -15.06 11.62
N LYS A 388 11.66 -14.52 12.30
CA LYS A 388 11.06 -15.12 13.50
C LYS A 388 10.50 -16.51 13.21
N ILE A 389 9.65 -16.64 12.18
CA ILE A 389 9.04 -17.91 11.82
C ILE A 389 10.11 -18.93 11.38
N VAL A 390 11.11 -18.50 10.59
CA VAL A 390 12.24 -19.37 10.19
C VAL A 390 12.97 -19.89 11.42
N ALA A 391 13.26 -19.04 12.40
CA ALA A 391 13.89 -19.45 13.65
C ALA A 391 13.01 -20.39 14.49
N GLU A 392 11.69 -20.17 14.55
CA GLU A 392 10.76 -21.09 15.21
C GLU A 392 10.81 -22.49 14.58
N LEU A 393 10.78 -22.59 13.24
CA LEU A 393 10.91 -23.86 12.52
C LEU A 393 12.29 -24.50 12.72
N ALA A 394 13.35 -23.70 12.57
CA ALA A 394 14.74 -24.13 12.71
C ALA A 394 15.12 -24.51 14.14
N SER A 395 14.34 -24.10 15.15
CA SER A 395 14.52 -24.50 16.55
C SER A 395 14.38 -26.02 16.73
N SER A 396 13.67 -26.70 15.83
CA SER A 396 13.68 -28.16 15.74
C SER A 396 14.94 -28.66 15.03
N PRO A 397 15.79 -29.50 15.65
CA PRO A 397 17.02 -29.99 15.02
C PRO A 397 16.80 -30.83 13.74
N THR A 398 15.60 -31.38 13.55
CA THR A 398 15.25 -32.22 12.39
C THR A 398 14.71 -31.43 11.20
N PHE A 399 14.47 -30.12 11.37
CA PHE A 399 13.94 -29.29 10.30
C PHE A 399 14.99 -29.07 9.19
N ASN A 400 14.59 -29.25 7.94
CA ASN A 400 15.47 -29.09 6.77
C ASN A 400 15.26 -27.71 6.13
N LEU A 401 16.33 -26.92 6.07
CA LEU A 401 16.31 -25.56 5.53
C LEU A 401 16.63 -25.49 4.02
N ARG A 402 17.04 -26.60 3.39
CA ARG A 402 17.43 -26.59 1.97
C ARG A 402 16.25 -26.30 1.05
N GLY A 403 16.43 -25.33 0.15
CA GLY A 403 15.41 -24.95 -0.84
C GLY A 403 14.21 -24.23 -0.25
N PHE A 404 14.40 -23.58 0.90
CA PHE A 404 13.33 -22.96 1.66
C PHE A 404 12.95 -21.59 1.06
N THR A 405 11.69 -21.45 0.63
CA THR A 405 11.16 -20.24 -0.01
C THR A 405 10.18 -19.49 0.90
N LYS A 406 9.83 -18.25 0.54
CA LYS A 406 8.75 -17.48 1.20
C LYS A 406 7.42 -18.26 1.21
N HIS A 407 7.13 -19.02 0.15
CA HIS A 407 5.96 -19.89 0.08
C HIS A 407 6.07 -21.05 1.08
N ALA A 408 7.20 -21.77 1.08
CA ALA A 408 7.43 -22.89 2.01
C ALA A 408 7.33 -22.47 3.49
N LEU A 409 7.81 -21.26 3.81
CA LEU A 409 7.68 -20.66 5.14
C LEU A 409 6.24 -20.56 5.60
N TYR A 410 5.37 -19.99 4.76
CA TYR A 410 3.98 -19.78 5.09
C TYR A 410 3.20 -21.09 5.06
N GLU A 411 3.52 -21.99 4.13
CA GLU A 411 2.92 -23.31 4.06
C GLU A 411 3.10 -24.07 5.37
N GLU A 412 4.35 -24.17 5.85
CA GLU A 412 4.66 -24.89 7.08
C GLU A 412 4.08 -24.19 8.32
N PHE A 413 4.12 -22.85 8.36
CA PHE A 413 3.56 -22.10 9.48
C PHE A 413 2.04 -22.25 9.59
N ILE A 414 1.30 -22.04 8.50
CA ILE A 414 -0.15 -22.20 8.46
C ILE A 414 -0.55 -23.64 8.80
N LYS A 415 0.18 -24.62 8.25
CA LYS A 415 -0.01 -26.03 8.58
C LYS A 415 0.18 -26.28 10.08
N SER A 416 1.23 -25.74 10.70
CA SER A 416 1.48 -25.90 12.14
C SER A 416 0.37 -25.31 13.01
N LEU A 417 -0.22 -24.17 12.61
CA LEU A 417 -1.37 -23.57 13.32
C LEU A 417 -2.62 -24.45 13.23
N ILE A 418 -2.89 -25.01 12.04
CA ILE A 418 -4.03 -25.92 11.83
C ILE A 418 -3.83 -27.24 12.59
N GLU A 419 -2.63 -27.81 12.58
CA GLU A 419 -2.31 -29.03 13.35
C GLU A 419 -2.48 -28.81 14.85
N ARG A 420 -2.01 -27.66 15.37
CA ARG A 420 -2.19 -27.29 16.77
C ARG A 420 -3.67 -27.19 17.17
N ASP A 421 -4.52 -26.64 16.30
CA ASP A 421 -5.97 -26.56 16.54
C ASP A 421 -6.63 -27.94 16.67
N VAL A 422 -6.12 -28.93 15.93
CA VAL A 422 -6.60 -30.32 15.92
C VAL A 422 -6.08 -31.09 17.13
N ASP A 423 -4.79 -30.96 17.45
CA ASP A 423 -4.10 -31.79 18.46
C ASP A 423 -4.35 -31.32 19.91
N GLU A 424 -4.33 -30.02 20.17
CA GLU A 424 -4.42 -29.49 21.55
C GLU A 424 -5.86 -29.51 22.09
N LYS A 425 -6.87 -29.63 21.22
CA LYS A 425 -8.28 -29.55 21.60
C LYS A 425 -9.03 -30.79 21.10
N ARG A 426 -8.94 -31.88 21.88
CA ARG A 426 -9.53 -33.22 21.62
C ARG A 426 -10.98 -33.24 21.08
N ALA A 427 -11.79 -32.21 21.34
CA ALA A 427 -13.14 -32.06 20.77
C ALA A 427 -13.15 -31.66 19.27
N ARG A 428 -12.00 -31.39 18.65
CA ARG A 428 -11.85 -30.82 17.29
C ARG A 428 -11.23 -31.76 16.26
N GLY A 429 -10.86 -32.97 16.69
CA GLY A 429 -10.32 -34.05 15.85
C GLY A 429 -11.22 -34.68 14.77
N PRO A 430 -12.57 -34.52 14.77
CA PRO A 430 -13.42 -35.10 13.72
C PRO A 430 -13.18 -34.54 12.31
N ILE A 431 -12.69 -33.29 12.22
CA ILE A 431 -12.38 -32.64 10.94
C ILE A 431 -10.86 -32.62 10.75
N GLY A 432 -10.40 -33.25 9.65
CA GLY A 432 -8.99 -33.35 9.31
C GLY A 432 -8.34 -32.02 8.90
N THR A 433 -7.01 -31.98 8.95
CA THR A 433 -6.21 -30.79 8.60
C THR A 433 -6.40 -30.35 7.14
N SER A 434 -6.62 -31.30 6.21
CA SER A 434 -6.90 -31.03 4.80
C SER A 434 -8.16 -30.19 4.61
N ASP A 435 -9.25 -30.57 5.27
CA ASP A 435 -10.55 -29.93 5.08
C ASP A 435 -10.57 -28.57 5.75
N ARG A 436 -9.92 -28.44 6.92
CA ARG A 436 -9.70 -27.14 7.57
C ARG A 436 -8.90 -26.21 6.66
N ARG A 437 -7.84 -26.71 6.03
CA ARG A 437 -7.04 -25.92 5.09
C ARG A 437 -7.86 -25.48 3.89
N ALA A 438 -8.62 -26.40 3.28
CA ALA A 438 -9.49 -26.09 2.14
C ALA A 438 -10.56 -25.05 2.50
N PHE A 439 -11.18 -25.16 3.67
CA PHE A 439 -12.12 -24.16 4.17
C PHE A 439 -11.47 -22.78 4.31
N GLN A 440 -10.30 -22.70 4.94
CA GLN A 440 -9.61 -21.44 5.20
C GLN A 440 -9.18 -20.74 3.90
N GLU A 441 -8.79 -21.49 2.87
CA GLU A 441 -8.52 -20.97 1.52
C GLU A 441 -9.79 -20.41 0.86
N LYS A 442 -10.91 -21.16 0.90
CA LYS A 442 -12.21 -20.69 0.38
C LYS A 442 -12.72 -19.45 1.13
N LEU A 443 -12.59 -19.44 2.46
CA LEU A 443 -12.99 -18.35 3.33
C LEU A 443 -12.17 -17.08 3.03
N ALA A 444 -10.86 -17.21 2.89
CA ALA A 444 -9.98 -16.10 2.56
C ALA A 444 -10.33 -15.50 1.20
N TRP A 445 -10.53 -16.35 0.18
CA TRP A 445 -10.96 -15.90 -1.15
C TRP A 445 -12.31 -15.17 -1.13
N TRP A 446 -13.31 -15.75 -0.47
CA TRP A 446 -14.63 -15.12 -0.35
C TRP A 446 -14.56 -13.78 0.40
N CYS A 447 -13.88 -13.73 1.55
CA CYS A 447 -13.67 -12.52 2.35
C CYS A 447 -12.96 -11.43 1.55
N TRP A 448 -12.00 -11.81 0.70
CA TRP A 448 -11.21 -10.88 -0.11
C TRP A 448 -11.98 -10.29 -1.29
N THR A 449 -12.89 -11.08 -1.88
CA THR A 449 -13.54 -10.74 -3.16
C THR A 449 -14.99 -10.29 -3.04
N ARG A 450 -15.59 -10.40 -1.85
CA ARG A 450 -16.98 -9.97 -1.61
C ARG A 450 -17.16 -8.46 -1.90
N PRO A 451 -18.32 -8.02 -2.41
CA PRO A 451 -18.56 -6.63 -2.81
C PRO A 451 -18.72 -5.61 -1.66
N SER A 452 -18.46 -5.98 -0.41
CA SER A 452 -18.74 -5.15 0.77
C SER A 452 -17.72 -4.01 0.95
N ASP A 453 -18.16 -2.97 1.66
CA ASP A 453 -17.38 -1.76 1.96
C ASP A 453 -16.13 -1.96 2.85
N GLY A 454 -15.80 -3.20 3.24
CA GLY A 454 -14.54 -3.52 3.93
C GLY A 454 -14.01 -4.92 3.61
N GLN A 455 -12.70 -5.01 3.40
CA GLN A 455 -11.94 -6.23 3.14
C GLN A 455 -11.27 -6.71 4.42
N GLY A 456 -11.45 -7.98 4.82
CA GLY A 456 -10.67 -8.58 5.91
C GLY A 456 -11.39 -8.67 7.27
N TYR A 457 -12.68 -8.36 7.32
CA TYR A 457 -13.58 -8.81 8.41
C TYR A 457 -14.85 -9.39 7.79
N PHE A 458 -15.63 -10.12 8.56
CA PHE A 458 -16.93 -10.65 8.13
C PHE A 458 -17.77 -11.04 9.34
N ASP A 459 -19.09 -10.96 9.20
CA ASP A 459 -20.01 -11.54 10.16
C ASP A 459 -20.17 -13.03 9.90
N ARG A 460 -20.40 -13.81 10.95
CA ARG A 460 -20.68 -15.25 10.84
C ARG A 460 -21.85 -15.52 9.91
N ASP A 461 -22.92 -14.73 10.02
CA ASP A 461 -24.17 -14.93 9.27
C ASP A 461 -24.03 -14.60 7.78
N ASP A 462 -22.99 -13.85 7.40
CA ASP A 462 -22.70 -13.53 6.00
C ASP A 462 -21.98 -14.67 5.28
N VAL A 463 -21.34 -15.59 6.01
CA VAL A 463 -20.49 -16.64 5.42
C VAL A 463 -21.38 -17.64 4.67
N PRO A 464 -21.23 -17.79 3.34
CA PRO A 464 -22.10 -18.68 2.58
C PRO A 464 -21.90 -20.16 2.97
N ASN A 465 -23.01 -20.88 3.12
CA ASN A 465 -22.99 -22.33 3.37
C ASN A 465 -22.32 -23.13 2.25
N ASP A 466 -22.22 -22.57 1.04
CA ASP A 466 -21.54 -23.20 -0.09
C ASP A 466 -20.02 -23.40 0.15
N LEU A 467 -19.41 -22.64 1.07
CA LEU A 467 -17.99 -22.81 1.40
C LEU A 467 -17.70 -24.16 2.08
N ILE A 468 -18.69 -24.70 2.80
CA ILE A 468 -18.58 -25.97 3.54
C ILE A 468 -19.30 -27.13 2.83
N ALA A 469 -19.99 -26.88 1.71
CA ALA A 469 -20.84 -27.88 1.05
C ALA A 469 -20.09 -29.16 0.63
N ASP A 470 -18.82 -29.03 0.23
CA ASP A 470 -17.98 -30.15 -0.21
C ASP A 470 -17.02 -30.67 0.88
N LEU A 471 -17.18 -30.23 2.13
CA LEU A 471 -16.27 -30.57 3.22
C LEU A 471 -16.86 -31.63 4.17
N SER A 472 -16.00 -32.31 4.94
CA SER A 472 -16.44 -33.34 5.89
C SER A 472 -17.37 -32.77 6.96
N MET A 473 -18.46 -33.49 7.24
CA MET A 473 -19.39 -33.15 8.32
C MET A 473 -18.81 -33.35 9.72
N GLY A 474 -17.73 -34.13 9.88
CA GLY A 474 -17.20 -34.50 11.19
C GLY A 474 -18.31 -35.08 12.09
N ASP A 475 -18.48 -34.50 13.28
CA ASP A 475 -19.54 -34.83 14.25
C ASP A 475 -20.74 -33.86 14.20
N SER A 476 -20.72 -32.87 13.29
CA SER A 476 -21.76 -31.85 13.20
C SER A 476 -23.08 -32.40 12.64
N THR A 477 -24.20 -31.91 13.18
CA THR A 477 -25.55 -32.40 12.82
C THR A 477 -26.30 -31.48 11.85
N ASN A 478 -25.86 -30.23 11.71
CA ASN A 478 -26.40 -29.25 10.77
C ASN A 478 -25.29 -28.30 10.27
N HIS A 479 -25.61 -27.53 9.22
CA HIS A 479 -24.66 -26.63 8.56
C HIS A 479 -24.16 -25.51 9.47
N ASP A 480 -25.00 -24.98 10.36
CA ASP A 480 -24.62 -23.90 11.29
C ASP A 480 -23.56 -24.36 12.30
N THR A 481 -23.75 -25.56 12.87
CA THR A 481 -22.77 -26.16 13.78
C THR A 481 -21.46 -26.51 13.06
N LEU A 482 -21.55 -26.95 11.81
CA LEU A 482 -20.38 -27.27 11.00
C LEU A 482 -19.57 -26.02 10.67
N LEU A 483 -20.25 -24.93 10.29
CA LEU A 483 -19.63 -23.65 10.03
C LEU A 483 -18.89 -23.13 11.26
N ASP A 484 -19.50 -23.22 12.45
CA ASP A 484 -18.87 -22.82 13.71
C ASP A 484 -17.60 -23.65 14.00
N GLU A 485 -17.62 -24.96 13.72
CA GLU A 485 -16.43 -25.82 13.88
C GLU A 485 -15.27 -25.47 12.93
N TYR A 486 -15.59 -24.97 11.73
CA TYR A 486 -14.61 -24.53 10.73
C TYR A 486 -14.10 -23.10 10.96
N LEU A 487 -14.96 -22.19 11.42
CA LEU A 487 -14.63 -20.80 11.73
C LEU A 487 -13.79 -20.66 13.00
N VAL A 488 -13.91 -21.59 13.94
CA VAL A 488 -13.07 -21.62 15.14
C VAL A 488 -11.68 -22.16 14.77
N SER A 489 -10.78 -21.25 14.40
CA SER A 489 -9.39 -21.55 14.08
C SER A 489 -8.43 -20.54 14.72
N SER A 490 -7.17 -20.93 14.89
CA SER A 490 -6.06 -20.02 15.20
C SER A 490 -5.75 -19.02 14.07
N LEU A 491 -6.33 -19.22 12.88
CA LEU A 491 -6.20 -18.32 11.73
C LEU A 491 -7.24 -17.19 11.71
N THR A 492 -8.31 -17.32 12.50
CA THR A 492 -9.44 -16.39 12.56
C THR A 492 -9.71 -15.99 14.01
N GLU A 493 -9.93 -14.71 14.25
CA GLU A 493 -10.20 -14.17 15.58
C GLU A 493 -11.57 -13.50 15.61
N ALA A 494 -12.27 -13.65 16.74
CA ALA A 494 -13.50 -12.93 17.02
C ALA A 494 -13.21 -11.70 17.88
N LYS A 495 -13.74 -10.55 17.49
CA LYS A 495 -13.70 -9.29 18.26
C LYS A 495 -15.03 -9.04 18.98
N ASP A 496 -15.08 -7.98 19.80
CA ASP A 496 -16.30 -7.51 20.43
C ASP A 496 -17.44 -7.40 19.39
N ASN A 497 -18.64 -7.87 19.74
CA ASN A 497 -19.85 -7.93 18.90
C ASN A 497 -19.96 -9.09 17.88
N GLY A 498 -19.03 -10.06 17.86
CA GLY A 498 -19.19 -11.29 17.06
C GLY A 498 -18.66 -11.20 15.62
N ILE A 499 -18.04 -10.07 15.26
CA ILE A 499 -17.34 -9.89 13.98
C ILE A 499 -16.04 -10.70 13.98
N LEU A 500 -15.79 -11.41 12.88
CA LEU A 500 -14.63 -12.26 12.65
C LEU A 500 -13.63 -11.57 11.70
N TYR A 501 -12.35 -11.86 11.87
CA TYR A 501 -11.27 -11.41 10.99
C TYR A 501 -10.17 -12.47 10.92
N PHE A 502 -9.35 -12.45 9.87
CA PHE A 502 -8.12 -13.23 9.87
C PHE A 502 -7.14 -12.67 10.90
N ALA A 503 -6.59 -13.52 11.76
CA ALA A 503 -5.67 -13.15 12.84
C ALA A 503 -4.51 -12.26 12.34
N HIS A 504 -4.11 -12.46 11.08
CA HIS A 504 -3.17 -11.58 10.42
C HIS A 504 -3.45 -11.45 8.91
N ARG A 505 -3.38 -10.22 8.36
CA ARG A 505 -3.64 -9.92 6.93
C ARG A 505 -2.77 -10.73 5.96
N SER A 506 -1.52 -10.99 6.32
CA SER A 506 -0.63 -11.80 5.47
C SER A 506 -1.02 -13.28 5.40
N PHE A 507 -1.73 -13.81 6.40
CA PHE A 507 -2.26 -15.17 6.33
C PHE A 507 -3.39 -15.22 5.31
N GLU A 508 -4.28 -14.22 5.34
CA GLU A 508 -5.31 -14.05 4.32
C GLU A 508 -4.69 -13.91 2.91
N GLU A 509 -3.66 -13.07 2.74
CA GLU A 509 -2.94 -12.91 1.45
C GLU A 509 -2.33 -14.23 0.95
N PHE A 510 -1.71 -15.01 1.85
CA PHE A 510 -1.16 -16.31 1.51
C PHE A 510 -2.27 -17.33 1.14
N LEU A 511 -3.33 -17.41 1.93
CA LEU A 511 -4.47 -18.31 1.67
C LEU A 511 -5.19 -17.96 0.37
N VAL A 512 -5.37 -16.67 0.07
CA VAL A 512 -5.86 -16.18 -1.22
C VAL A 512 -4.93 -16.63 -2.34
N SER A 513 -3.62 -16.48 -2.19
CA SER A 513 -2.65 -16.93 -3.20
C SER A 513 -2.76 -18.44 -3.45
N GLU A 514 -2.96 -19.23 -2.41
CA GLU A 514 -3.10 -20.69 -2.51
C GLU A 514 -4.40 -21.10 -3.19
N PHE A 515 -5.52 -20.46 -2.84
CA PHE A 515 -6.79 -20.66 -3.56
C PHE A 515 -6.61 -20.34 -5.05
N MET A 516 -6.08 -19.15 -5.37
CA MET A 516 -5.89 -18.71 -6.75
C MET A 516 -4.93 -19.64 -7.53
N ARG A 517 -3.88 -20.15 -6.87
CA ARG A 517 -2.93 -21.08 -7.47
C ARG A 517 -3.56 -22.43 -7.77
N LYS A 518 -4.40 -22.96 -6.88
CA LYS A 518 -5.04 -24.28 -7.04
C LYS A 518 -6.20 -24.24 -8.04
N GLU A 519 -6.97 -23.18 -8.04
CA GLU A 519 -8.15 -23.03 -8.91
C GLU A 519 -7.81 -22.51 -10.31
N THR A 520 -8.58 -22.94 -11.30
CA THR A 520 -8.50 -22.40 -12.66
C THR A 520 -9.63 -21.38 -12.85
N PRO A 521 -9.32 -20.09 -13.09
CA PRO A 521 -10.35 -19.09 -13.24
C PRO A 521 -11.23 -19.39 -14.45
N LEU A 522 -12.54 -19.21 -14.30
CA LEU A 522 -13.45 -19.12 -15.45
C LEU A 522 -13.20 -17.81 -16.20
N ALA A 523 -13.58 -17.74 -17.49
CA ALA A 523 -13.45 -16.55 -18.32
C ALA A 523 -14.02 -15.28 -17.64
N SER A 524 -15.16 -15.41 -16.96
CA SER A 524 -15.82 -14.32 -16.23
C SER A 524 -15.12 -13.91 -14.92
N ALA A 525 -14.27 -14.77 -14.35
CA ALA A 525 -13.63 -14.55 -13.05
C ALA A 525 -12.30 -13.78 -13.16
N HIS A 526 -11.75 -13.60 -14.37
CA HIS A 526 -10.45 -12.94 -14.54
C HIS A 526 -10.39 -11.51 -13.99
N LEU A 527 -11.49 -10.75 -14.07
CA LEU A 527 -11.54 -9.41 -13.47
C LEU A 527 -11.45 -9.48 -11.94
N THR A 528 -12.12 -10.44 -11.32
CA THR A 528 -12.03 -10.68 -9.87
C THR A 528 -10.61 -11.06 -9.47
N TYR A 529 -9.98 -11.98 -10.20
CA TYR A 529 -8.58 -12.36 -9.98
C TYR A 529 -7.64 -11.16 -10.11
N ALA A 530 -7.81 -10.35 -11.16
CA ALA A 530 -6.97 -9.18 -11.40
C ALA A 530 -7.14 -8.06 -10.35
N ASN A 531 -8.35 -7.92 -9.80
CA ASN A 531 -8.62 -6.99 -8.69
C ASN A 531 -8.11 -7.54 -7.35
N ALA A 532 -8.07 -8.86 -7.18
CA ALA A 532 -7.58 -9.49 -5.97
C ALA A 532 -6.05 -9.35 -5.80
N LEU A 533 -5.27 -9.31 -6.90
CA LEU A 533 -3.81 -9.22 -6.86
C LEU A 533 -3.31 -7.92 -6.20
N ASN A 534 -2.50 -8.09 -5.16
CA ASN A 534 -1.58 -7.09 -4.63
C ASN A 534 -0.12 -7.60 -4.71
N GLU A 535 0.85 -6.77 -4.30
CA GLU A 535 2.28 -7.14 -4.35
C GLU A 535 2.59 -8.41 -3.54
N GLU A 536 2.01 -8.57 -2.35
CA GLU A 536 2.29 -9.72 -1.49
C GLU A 536 1.69 -11.03 -2.03
N ILE A 537 0.49 -11.01 -2.62
CA ILE A 537 -0.12 -12.17 -3.30
C ILE A 537 0.72 -12.58 -4.51
N ILE A 538 1.19 -11.61 -5.30
CA ILE A 538 2.09 -11.88 -6.43
C ILE A 538 3.38 -12.54 -5.92
N ASP A 539 4.01 -11.97 -4.88
CA ASP A 539 5.21 -12.55 -4.30
C ASP A 539 5.01 -14.01 -3.84
N PHE A 540 3.84 -14.34 -3.25
CA PHE A 540 3.55 -15.72 -2.83
C PHE A 540 3.33 -16.67 -4.02
N LEU A 541 2.60 -16.22 -5.05
CA LEU A 541 2.41 -16.98 -6.28
C LEU A 541 3.74 -17.23 -7.01
N GLU A 542 4.66 -16.26 -6.97
CA GLU A 542 5.98 -16.35 -7.59
C GLU A 542 6.97 -17.19 -6.78
N ALA A 543 6.86 -17.19 -5.45
CA ALA A 543 7.70 -18.00 -4.56
C ALA A 543 7.28 -19.48 -4.50
N SER A 544 6.13 -19.84 -5.08
CA SER A 544 5.65 -21.22 -5.16
C SER A 544 6.49 -22.05 -6.16
N SER A 545 6.72 -23.31 -5.83
CA SER A 545 7.41 -24.26 -6.73
C SER A 545 6.54 -24.72 -7.91
N ASP A 546 5.21 -24.58 -7.80
CA ASP A 546 4.28 -24.88 -8.88
C ASP A 546 4.19 -23.68 -9.84
N GLU A 547 4.87 -23.74 -10.98
CA GLU A 547 4.78 -22.69 -12.00
C GLU A 547 3.57 -22.86 -12.95
N THR A 548 2.84 -23.98 -12.86
CA THR A 548 1.81 -24.34 -13.84
C THR A 548 0.53 -23.51 -13.73
N TRP A 549 0.33 -22.81 -12.60
CA TRP A 549 -0.85 -21.96 -12.40
C TRP A 549 -0.96 -20.87 -13.47
N ARG A 550 0.18 -20.31 -13.94
CA ARG A 550 0.19 -19.28 -15.00
C ARG A 550 -0.39 -19.82 -16.29
N THR A 551 0.04 -21.01 -16.69
CA THR A 551 -0.48 -21.69 -17.88
C THR A 551 -1.96 -22.00 -17.73
N ARG A 552 -2.42 -22.43 -16.54
CA ARG A 552 -3.83 -22.73 -16.28
C ARG A 552 -4.70 -21.48 -16.41
N TRP A 553 -4.30 -20.36 -15.82
CA TRP A 553 -5.02 -19.09 -15.95
C TRP A 553 -4.98 -18.56 -17.38
N PHE A 554 -3.85 -18.72 -18.08
CA PHE A 554 -3.73 -18.27 -19.46
C PHE A 554 -4.70 -18.99 -20.40
N ARG A 555 -5.00 -20.28 -20.18
CA ARG A 555 -5.89 -21.04 -21.08
C ARG A 555 -7.32 -20.49 -21.16
N SER A 556 -7.87 -19.94 -20.08
CA SER A 556 -9.22 -19.35 -20.05
C SER A 556 -9.23 -17.85 -20.36
N LEU A 557 -8.06 -17.21 -20.39
CA LEU A 557 -7.92 -15.76 -20.51
C LEU A 557 -8.39 -15.20 -21.87
N PRO A 558 -8.15 -15.86 -23.03
CA PRO A 558 -8.64 -15.37 -24.32
C PRO A 558 -10.17 -15.24 -24.41
N GLU A 559 -10.91 -15.98 -23.59
CA GLU A 559 -12.37 -15.94 -23.52
C GLU A 559 -12.92 -14.82 -22.62
N ALA A 560 -12.04 -14.10 -21.90
CA ALA A 560 -12.45 -13.01 -21.02
C ALA A 560 -12.90 -11.77 -21.82
N ASP A 561 -14.19 -11.45 -21.77
CA ASP A 561 -14.77 -10.28 -22.46
C ASP A 561 -14.75 -9.00 -21.60
N VAL A 562 -13.70 -8.81 -20.80
CA VAL A 562 -13.61 -7.70 -19.84
C VAL A 562 -12.25 -7.01 -19.86
N ALA A 563 -12.27 -5.71 -19.52
CA ALA A 563 -11.07 -4.91 -19.36
C ALA A 563 -10.19 -5.41 -18.19
N LEU A 564 -8.94 -5.80 -18.44
CA LEU A 564 -8.05 -6.27 -17.36
C LEU A 564 -6.85 -5.33 -17.14
N PRO A 565 -6.44 -5.08 -15.88
CA PRO A 565 -5.23 -4.32 -15.57
C PRO A 565 -3.97 -4.88 -16.21
N ILE A 566 -3.07 -4.02 -16.72
CA ILE A 566 -1.80 -4.44 -17.34
C ILE A 566 -0.93 -5.30 -16.42
N ARG A 567 -0.95 -5.03 -15.11
CA ARG A 567 -0.23 -5.80 -14.09
C ARG A 567 -0.61 -7.28 -14.09
N TYR A 568 -1.87 -7.61 -14.40
CA TYR A 568 -2.35 -8.99 -14.42
C TYR A 568 -1.73 -9.76 -15.60
N TYR A 569 -1.73 -9.14 -16.78
CA TYR A 569 -1.05 -9.68 -17.95
C TYR A 569 0.46 -9.79 -17.75
N ALA A 570 1.10 -8.80 -17.12
CA ALA A 570 2.53 -8.82 -16.82
C ALA A 570 2.92 -9.96 -15.87
N CYS A 571 2.07 -10.27 -14.89
CA CYS A 571 2.27 -11.39 -13.96
C CYS A 571 2.30 -12.75 -14.70
N LEU A 572 1.37 -12.95 -15.65
CA LEU A 572 1.29 -14.18 -16.45
C LEU A 572 2.42 -14.27 -17.49
N ALA A 573 2.75 -13.17 -18.15
CA ALA A 573 3.74 -13.14 -19.22
C ALA A 573 5.17 -13.53 -18.79
N LYS A 574 5.46 -13.54 -17.47
CA LYS A 574 6.75 -13.99 -16.92
C LYS A 574 7.09 -15.44 -17.27
N ASP A 575 6.08 -16.29 -17.50
CA ASP A 575 6.31 -17.69 -17.89
C ASP A 575 6.76 -17.81 -19.36
N ALA A 576 7.97 -18.34 -19.56
CA ALA A 576 8.51 -18.58 -20.88
C ALA A 576 7.78 -19.71 -21.64
N SER A 577 7.05 -20.60 -20.97
CA SER A 577 6.23 -21.64 -21.59
C SER A 577 5.07 -21.01 -22.39
N ILE A 578 4.34 -20.06 -21.79
CA ILE A 578 3.22 -19.36 -22.43
C ILE A 578 3.66 -18.71 -23.74
N ARG A 579 4.79 -18.00 -23.73
CA ARG A 579 5.33 -17.38 -24.95
C ARG A 579 5.68 -18.41 -26.03
N ARG A 580 6.24 -19.57 -25.65
CA ARG A 580 6.54 -20.64 -26.60
C ARG A 580 5.27 -21.23 -27.20
N ASP A 581 4.25 -21.45 -26.38
CA ASP A 581 2.97 -22.00 -26.79
C ASP A 581 2.24 -21.03 -27.75
N VAL A 582 2.21 -19.74 -27.43
CA VAL A 582 1.68 -18.69 -28.32
C VAL A 582 2.44 -18.68 -29.65
N MET A 583 3.76 -18.69 -29.63
CA MET A 583 4.58 -18.68 -30.86
C MET A 583 4.41 -19.94 -31.72
N ALA A 584 3.98 -21.05 -31.13
CA ALA A 584 3.68 -22.30 -31.83
C ALA A 584 2.23 -22.41 -32.32
N THR A 585 1.33 -21.53 -31.84
CA THR A 585 -0.09 -21.53 -32.21
C THR A 585 -0.26 -21.06 -33.66
N PRO A 586 -1.11 -21.72 -34.48
CA PRO A 586 -1.38 -21.28 -35.84
C PRO A 586 -1.88 -19.84 -35.89
N ILE A 587 -1.39 -19.04 -36.85
CA ILE A 587 -1.66 -17.59 -36.93
C ILE A 587 -3.16 -17.25 -36.93
N ARG A 588 -3.99 -18.11 -37.52
CA ARG A 588 -5.44 -17.90 -37.62
C ARG A 588 -6.17 -18.06 -36.29
N ASP A 589 -5.58 -18.80 -35.36
CA ASP A 589 -6.15 -19.10 -34.05
C ASP A 589 -5.62 -18.14 -32.96
N LEU A 590 -4.64 -17.30 -33.30
CA LEU A 590 -4.09 -16.31 -32.37
C LEU A 590 -5.10 -15.20 -32.07
N THR A 591 -5.27 -14.93 -30.79
CA THR A 591 -6.06 -13.82 -30.26
C THR A 591 -5.19 -12.61 -29.95
N GLY A 592 -5.84 -11.47 -29.68
CA GLY A 592 -5.13 -10.28 -29.22
C GLY A 592 -4.44 -10.50 -27.86
N VAL A 593 -5.05 -11.29 -26.96
CA VAL A 593 -4.50 -11.62 -25.63
C VAL A 593 -3.21 -12.42 -25.76
N ASP A 594 -3.17 -13.40 -26.66
CA ASP A 594 -1.97 -14.20 -26.93
C ASP A 594 -0.80 -13.30 -27.33
N LEU A 595 -1.05 -12.35 -28.22
CA LEU A 595 -0.03 -11.41 -28.67
C LEU A 595 0.41 -10.45 -27.57
N LEU A 596 -0.48 -10.06 -26.65
CA LEU A 596 -0.12 -9.23 -25.50
C LEU A 596 0.88 -9.94 -24.58
N MET A 597 0.75 -11.26 -24.38
CA MET A 597 1.71 -12.05 -23.59
C MET A 597 3.13 -11.97 -24.16
N VAL A 598 3.25 -11.90 -25.49
CA VAL A 598 4.53 -11.69 -26.16
C VAL A 598 4.99 -10.24 -26.06
N LEU A 599 4.08 -9.29 -26.27
CA LEU A 599 4.39 -7.86 -26.39
C LEU A 599 4.89 -7.23 -25.08
N ILE A 600 4.31 -7.63 -23.94
CA ILE A 600 4.64 -7.05 -22.63
C ILE A 600 6.13 -7.23 -22.30
N ASN A 601 6.69 -8.40 -22.59
CA ASN A 601 8.10 -8.73 -22.33
C ASN A 601 9.04 -8.48 -23.51
N LEU A 602 8.53 -7.93 -24.62
CA LEU A 602 9.36 -7.57 -25.76
C LEU A 602 10.22 -6.36 -25.43
N SER A 603 11.53 -6.56 -25.26
CA SER A 603 12.52 -5.49 -25.13
C SER A 603 13.48 -5.55 -26.32
N PRO A 604 13.22 -4.82 -27.42
CA PRO A 604 14.00 -4.94 -28.65
C PRO A 604 15.50 -4.64 -28.47
N LYS A 605 15.85 -3.78 -27.49
CA LYS A 605 17.25 -3.43 -27.16
C LYS A 605 18.04 -4.57 -26.53
N SER A 606 17.38 -5.60 -26.00
CA SER A 606 18.01 -6.72 -25.29
C SER A 606 17.92 -8.04 -26.05
N ILE A 607 17.51 -8.01 -27.32
CA ILE A 607 17.30 -9.19 -28.17
C ILE A 607 18.36 -9.18 -29.28
N SER A 608 18.83 -10.37 -29.70
CA SER A 608 19.79 -10.49 -30.80
C SER A 608 19.16 -10.03 -32.13
N GLU A 609 19.97 -9.52 -33.05
CA GLU A 609 19.50 -9.05 -34.37
C GLU A 609 18.75 -10.16 -35.14
N ARG A 610 19.26 -11.39 -35.08
CA ARG A 610 18.64 -12.58 -35.69
C ARG A 610 17.26 -12.90 -35.10
N ASP A 611 17.12 -12.80 -33.78
CA ASP A 611 15.84 -13.04 -33.11
C ASP A 611 14.86 -11.89 -33.40
N LEU A 612 15.35 -10.66 -33.51
CA LEU A 612 14.56 -9.49 -33.88
C LEU A 612 13.98 -9.63 -35.30
N GLU A 613 14.77 -10.11 -36.26
CA GLU A 613 14.29 -10.43 -37.62
C GLU A 613 13.23 -11.53 -37.62
N ARG A 614 13.43 -12.58 -36.81
CA ARG A 614 12.45 -13.66 -36.66
C ARG A 614 11.14 -13.15 -36.08
N MET A 615 11.20 -12.34 -35.03
CA MET A 615 10.02 -11.72 -34.41
C MET A 615 9.33 -10.76 -35.36
N THR A 616 10.08 -9.97 -36.13
CA THR A 616 9.54 -9.06 -37.14
C THR A 616 8.74 -9.83 -38.19
N ARG A 617 9.29 -10.91 -38.73
CA ARG A 617 8.58 -11.78 -39.69
C ARG A 617 7.34 -12.40 -39.07
N TRP A 618 7.43 -12.90 -37.84
CA TRP A 618 6.28 -13.48 -37.16
C TRP A 618 5.15 -12.47 -36.95
N PHE A 619 5.45 -11.28 -36.39
CA PHE A 619 4.45 -10.23 -36.24
C PHE A 619 3.90 -9.76 -37.58
N GLN A 620 4.70 -9.70 -38.64
CA GLN A 620 4.22 -9.38 -39.98
C GLN A 620 3.19 -10.40 -40.48
N SER A 621 3.48 -11.70 -40.31
CA SER A 621 2.54 -12.75 -40.69
C SER A 621 1.23 -12.66 -39.89
N VAL A 622 1.29 -12.39 -38.58
CA VAL A 622 0.07 -12.20 -37.78
C VAL A 622 -0.68 -10.93 -38.18
N ALA A 623 0.02 -9.82 -38.42
CA ALA A 623 -0.54 -8.58 -38.93
C ALA A 623 -1.15 -8.73 -40.32
N THR A 624 -0.76 -9.75 -41.09
CA THR A 624 -1.32 -10.01 -42.44
C THR A 624 -2.51 -10.97 -42.36
N ASP A 625 -2.34 -12.12 -41.70
CA ASP A 625 -3.25 -13.27 -41.82
C ASP A 625 -4.07 -13.58 -40.54
N GLY A 626 -3.80 -12.90 -39.42
CA GLY A 626 -4.48 -13.14 -38.14
C GLY A 626 -5.90 -12.55 -38.04
N GLY A 627 -6.57 -12.70 -36.89
CA GLY A 627 -7.80 -11.97 -36.59
C GLY A 627 -7.57 -10.46 -36.37
N ASP A 628 -8.64 -9.65 -36.42
CA ASP A 628 -8.53 -8.17 -36.31
C ASP A 628 -7.89 -7.69 -35.00
N ALA A 629 -8.21 -8.35 -33.88
CA ALA A 629 -7.60 -8.03 -32.58
C ALA A 629 -6.11 -8.43 -32.52
N ALA A 630 -5.74 -9.59 -33.06
CA ALA A 630 -4.34 -10.04 -33.09
C ALA A 630 -3.48 -9.16 -34.00
N ALA A 631 -4.02 -8.75 -35.15
CA ALA A 631 -3.34 -7.90 -36.10
C ALA A 631 -3.04 -6.50 -35.55
N LEU A 632 -4.00 -5.94 -34.80
CA LEU A 632 -3.82 -4.68 -34.10
C LEU A 632 -2.60 -4.76 -33.17
N VAL A 633 -2.55 -5.77 -32.29
CA VAL A 633 -1.42 -5.95 -31.35
C VAL A 633 -0.11 -6.26 -32.08
N ALA A 634 -0.16 -7.00 -33.19
CA ALA A 634 1.02 -7.32 -33.99
C ALA A 634 1.67 -6.06 -34.57
N ILE A 635 0.87 -5.10 -35.04
CA ILE A 635 1.38 -3.79 -35.48
C ILE A 635 2.06 -3.06 -34.31
N LEU A 636 1.55 -3.14 -33.09
CA LEU A 636 2.18 -2.51 -31.93
C LEU A 636 3.56 -3.15 -31.64
N GLY A 637 3.66 -4.46 -31.79
CA GLY A 637 4.93 -5.19 -31.73
C GLY A 637 5.92 -4.72 -32.79
N LEU A 638 5.49 -4.61 -34.04
CA LEU A 638 6.32 -4.11 -35.14
C LEU A 638 6.75 -2.66 -34.90
N ALA A 639 5.86 -1.80 -34.41
CA ALA A 639 6.17 -0.40 -34.10
C ALA A 639 7.22 -0.31 -32.99
N LYS A 640 7.11 -1.14 -31.94
CA LYS A 640 8.10 -1.23 -30.85
C LYS A 640 9.47 -1.65 -31.36
N ILE A 641 9.54 -2.57 -32.32
CA ILE A 641 10.79 -3.01 -32.97
C ILE A 641 11.36 -1.91 -33.87
N ALA A 642 10.52 -1.24 -34.68
CA ALA A 642 10.94 -0.24 -35.65
C ALA A 642 11.68 0.95 -35.00
N ILE A 643 11.30 1.33 -33.77
CA ILE A 643 11.93 2.41 -32.99
C ILE A 643 13.37 2.10 -32.57
N VAL A 644 13.75 0.82 -32.48
CA VAL A 644 15.13 0.41 -32.18
C VAL A 644 15.93 0.19 -33.48
N ASN A 645 15.43 0.77 -34.58
CA ASN A 645 16.08 0.97 -35.87
C ASN A 645 16.12 -0.25 -36.79
N SER A 646 14.96 -0.88 -37.04
CA SER A 646 14.79 -1.88 -38.10
C SER A 646 13.91 -1.34 -39.23
N VAL A 647 14.54 -0.93 -40.33
CA VAL A 647 13.84 -0.61 -41.59
C VAL A 647 12.90 -1.76 -42.00
N ALA A 648 13.28 -3.01 -41.72
CA ALA A 648 12.47 -4.18 -42.01
C ALA A 648 11.14 -4.21 -41.24
N ALA A 649 11.12 -3.76 -39.97
CA ALA A 649 9.87 -3.69 -39.20
C ALA A 649 8.93 -2.58 -39.69
N ALA A 650 9.47 -1.43 -40.11
CA ALA A 650 8.68 -0.37 -40.73
C ALA A 650 8.07 -0.85 -42.07
N LEU A 651 8.85 -1.58 -42.88
CA LEU A 651 8.36 -2.20 -44.12
C LEU A 651 7.27 -3.24 -43.86
N ALA A 652 7.45 -4.07 -42.84
CA ALA A 652 6.46 -5.08 -42.44
C ALA A 652 5.11 -4.46 -42.08
N ILE A 653 5.08 -3.30 -41.40
CA ILE A 653 3.84 -2.58 -41.09
C ILE A 653 3.10 -2.21 -42.37
N VAL A 654 3.81 -1.57 -43.32
CA VAL A 654 3.22 -1.10 -44.58
C VAL A 654 2.75 -2.27 -45.44
N GLN A 655 3.56 -3.34 -45.55
CA GLN A 655 3.22 -4.53 -46.30
C GLN A 655 1.96 -5.21 -45.74
N SER A 656 1.89 -5.39 -44.42
CA SER A 656 0.72 -6.00 -43.76
C SER A 656 -0.55 -5.18 -43.99
N LEU A 657 -0.45 -3.84 -43.90
CA LEU A 657 -1.56 -2.93 -44.16
C LEU A 657 -2.08 -3.07 -45.60
N LEU A 658 -1.18 -3.07 -46.59
CA LEU A 658 -1.57 -3.20 -47.99
C LEU A 658 -2.26 -4.54 -48.29
N VAL A 659 -1.72 -5.64 -47.76
CA VAL A 659 -2.29 -6.97 -47.97
C VAL A 659 -3.69 -7.06 -47.35
N ARG A 660 -3.87 -6.58 -46.11
CA ARG A 660 -5.19 -6.59 -45.47
C ARG A 660 -6.21 -5.72 -46.19
N VAL A 661 -5.83 -4.50 -46.57
CA VAL A 661 -6.72 -3.63 -47.34
C VAL A 661 -7.11 -4.32 -48.64
N ALA A 662 -6.18 -4.98 -49.33
CA ALA A 662 -6.46 -5.78 -50.52
C ALA A 662 -7.40 -6.96 -50.28
N HIS A 663 -7.23 -7.70 -49.18
CA HIS A 663 -8.13 -8.80 -48.79
C HIS A 663 -9.57 -8.34 -48.52
N ARG A 664 -9.76 -7.12 -48.03
CA ARG A 664 -11.09 -6.53 -47.76
C ARG A 664 -11.72 -5.83 -48.96
N MET A 665 -11.03 -5.76 -50.11
CA MET A 665 -11.57 -5.19 -51.34
C MET A 665 -12.67 -6.08 -51.93
N LYS A 666 -13.87 -5.53 -52.11
CA LYS A 666 -14.87 -6.09 -53.02
C LYS A 666 -14.61 -5.57 -54.42
N TRP A 667 -14.05 -6.40 -55.30
CA TRP A 667 -13.87 -6.05 -56.71
C TRP A 667 -15.23 -5.92 -57.39
N LYS A 668 -15.70 -4.70 -57.63
CA LYS A 668 -16.81 -4.46 -58.57
C LYS A 668 -16.26 -4.53 -59.97
N SER A 669 -16.73 -5.50 -60.75
CA SER A 669 -16.60 -5.71 -62.21
C SER A 669 -15.23 -5.44 -62.86
N PRO A 670 -14.77 -6.30 -63.78
CA PRO A 670 -13.49 -6.10 -64.48
C PRO A 670 -13.60 -4.87 -65.41
N GLY A 671 -13.20 -3.67 -64.93
CA GLY A 671 -13.24 -2.44 -65.73
C GLY A 671 -13.03 -1.12 -64.98
N GLU A 672 -13.27 -1.04 -63.66
CA GLU A 672 -13.03 0.19 -62.89
C GLU A 672 -11.54 0.41 -62.58
N ARG A 673 -11.02 1.60 -62.92
CA ARG A 673 -9.61 2.00 -62.74
C ARG A 673 -9.29 2.54 -61.34
N ASN A 674 -10.31 2.76 -60.52
CA ASN A 674 -10.17 3.32 -59.17
C ASN A 674 -10.62 2.30 -58.14
N VAL A 675 -9.75 2.02 -57.18
CA VAL A 675 -10.03 1.12 -56.07
C VAL A 675 -10.44 1.98 -54.87
N LEU A 676 -11.71 1.92 -54.50
CA LEU A 676 -12.26 2.62 -53.35
C LEU A 676 -12.66 1.59 -52.29
N VAL A 677 -11.90 1.55 -51.19
CA VAL A 677 -12.31 0.79 -50.01
C VAL A 677 -13.05 1.74 -49.09
N SER A 678 -14.36 1.53 -48.96
CA SER A 678 -15.17 2.29 -48.02
C SER A 678 -14.67 2.02 -46.60
N HIS A 679 -14.57 3.07 -45.78
CA HIS A 679 -14.07 3.02 -44.41
C HIS A 679 -14.85 2.01 -43.54
N GLU A 680 -16.11 1.73 -43.89
CA GLU A 680 -16.95 0.71 -43.25
C GLU A 680 -16.40 -0.72 -43.37
N HIS A 681 -15.48 -0.98 -44.30
CA HIS A 681 -14.83 -2.28 -44.48
C HIS A 681 -13.46 -2.36 -43.77
N PHE A 682 -12.96 -1.28 -43.16
CA PHE A 682 -11.68 -1.31 -42.45
C PHE A 682 -11.80 -1.94 -41.06
N GLY A 683 -10.81 -2.77 -40.71
CA GLY A 683 -10.67 -3.32 -39.37
C GLY A 683 -9.97 -2.36 -38.42
N SER A 684 -9.72 -2.82 -37.20
CA SER A 684 -9.13 -1.99 -36.14
C SER A 684 -7.69 -1.57 -36.46
N MET A 685 -6.90 -2.44 -37.07
CA MET A 685 -5.52 -2.17 -37.49
C MET A 685 -5.47 -1.07 -38.56
N GLU A 686 -6.28 -1.19 -39.60
CA GLU A 686 -6.32 -0.27 -40.73
C GLU A 686 -6.78 1.12 -40.29
N ARG A 687 -7.79 1.17 -39.41
CA ARG A 687 -8.27 2.42 -38.79
C ARG A 687 -7.18 3.07 -37.93
N LEU A 688 -6.43 2.30 -37.15
CA LEU A 688 -5.31 2.83 -36.34
C LEU A 688 -4.21 3.38 -37.24
N CYS A 689 -3.78 2.63 -38.25
CA CYS A 689 -2.77 3.09 -39.21
C CYS A 689 -3.25 4.36 -39.92
N GLY A 690 -4.50 4.42 -40.35
CA GLY A 690 -5.08 5.61 -41.00
C GLY A 690 -4.92 6.91 -40.21
N LYS A 691 -4.98 6.85 -38.86
CA LYS A 691 -4.80 8.01 -37.97
C LYS A 691 -3.36 8.55 -37.91
N VAL A 692 -2.37 7.73 -38.27
CA VAL A 692 -0.94 8.05 -38.15
C VAL A 692 -0.23 8.20 -39.51
N LEU A 693 -0.98 8.06 -40.60
CA LEU A 693 -0.51 8.31 -41.96
C LEU A 693 -0.65 9.80 -42.29
N ALA A 694 0.42 10.40 -42.79
CA ALA A 694 0.41 11.73 -43.39
C ALA A 694 0.57 11.64 -44.91
N ARG A 695 -0.16 12.48 -45.64
CA ARG A 695 -0.02 12.62 -47.10
C ARG A 695 1.28 13.37 -47.38
N ALA A 696 2.26 12.71 -48.01
CA ALA A 696 3.46 13.41 -48.48
C ALA A 696 3.21 14.01 -49.87
N LYS A 697 4.03 15.01 -50.23
CA LYS A 697 3.91 15.80 -51.46
C LYS A 697 3.79 14.92 -52.71
N ASN A 698 2.94 15.37 -53.62
CA ASN A 698 2.77 14.82 -54.96
C ASN A 698 3.97 15.26 -55.81
N GLU A 699 4.94 14.37 -56.04
CA GLU A 699 5.94 14.56 -57.09
C GLU A 699 5.45 13.86 -58.34
N LYS A 700 5.76 14.42 -59.52
CA LYS A 700 5.09 14.23 -60.83
C LYS A 700 4.78 12.79 -61.30
N SER A 701 5.18 11.75 -60.57
CA SER A 701 5.00 10.33 -60.89
C SER A 701 4.75 9.42 -59.67
N PHE A 702 4.64 9.94 -58.42
CA PHE A 702 4.54 9.13 -57.20
C PHE A 702 3.63 9.74 -56.14
N PHE A 703 2.87 8.89 -55.45
CA PHE A 703 2.25 9.24 -54.18
C PHE A 703 3.16 8.83 -53.03
N GLY A 704 3.62 9.81 -52.26
CA GLY A 704 4.36 9.57 -51.02
C GLY A 704 3.40 9.42 -49.84
N VAL A 705 3.61 8.39 -49.02
CA VAL A 705 2.92 8.23 -47.73
C VAL A 705 3.97 8.22 -46.63
N GLU A 706 3.75 9.03 -45.59
CA GLU A 706 4.62 9.13 -44.43
C GLU A 706 3.94 8.44 -43.23
N LEU A 707 4.63 7.50 -42.60
CA LEU A 707 4.16 6.80 -41.41
C LEU A 707 4.87 7.35 -40.18
N HIS A 708 4.13 7.99 -39.27
CA HIS A 708 4.67 8.50 -38.02
C HIS A 708 4.72 7.40 -36.95
N LEU A 709 5.85 6.71 -36.85
CA LEU A 709 6.04 5.60 -35.89
C LEU A 709 5.91 6.04 -34.42
N ASP A 710 6.38 7.25 -34.09
CA ASP A 710 6.24 7.80 -32.74
C ASP A 710 4.77 8.05 -32.39
N ARG A 711 3.96 8.55 -33.33
CA ARG A 711 2.51 8.70 -33.12
C ARG A 711 1.81 7.36 -33.02
N LEU A 712 2.20 6.37 -33.84
CA LEU A 712 1.66 5.01 -33.74
C LEU A 712 1.95 4.42 -32.36
N ARG A 713 3.15 4.65 -31.83
CA ARG A 713 3.48 4.30 -30.45
C ARG A 713 2.68 5.11 -29.45
N GLU A 714 2.52 6.42 -29.60
CA GLU A 714 1.76 7.26 -28.66
C GLU A 714 0.29 6.87 -28.61
N PHE A 715 -0.38 6.64 -29.75
CA PHE A 715 -1.75 6.13 -29.81
C PHE A 715 -1.86 4.75 -29.17
N ALA A 716 -0.92 3.85 -29.49
CA ALA A 716 -0.85 2.54 -28.87
C ALA A 716 -0.61 2.62 -27.36
N THR A 717 0.24 3.55 -26.92
CA THR A 717 0.57 3.78 -25.52
C THR A 717 -0.59 4.46 -24.81
N GLN A 718 -1.35 5.36 -25.43
CA GLN A 718 -2.55 5.95 -24.84
C GLN A 718 -3.68 4.91 -24.68
N GLU A 719 -3.84 3.99 -25.62
CA GLU A 719 -4.78 2.86 -25.51
C GLU A 719 -4.28 1.76 -24.55
N LEU A 720 -2.96 1.52 -24.46
CA LEU A 720 -2.32 0.52 -23.57
C LEU A 720 -1.99 1.04 -22.15
N VAL A 721 -1.86 2.36 -21.95
CA VAL A 721 -1.37 3.02 -20.71
C VAL A 721 -2.36 4.05 -20.19
N GLY A 722 -3.17 4.69 -21.05
CA GLY A 722 -4.16 5.69 -20.64
C GLY A 722 -5.39 5.09 -19.94
N SER A 723 -5.63 3.79 -20.13
CA SER A 723 -6.63 3.03 -19.40
C SER A 723 -5.91 2.15 -18.36
N HIS A 724 -6.24 2.29 -17.07
CA HIS A 724 -5.73 1.40 -16.01
C HIS A 724 -6.21 -0.06 -16.19
N ARG A 725 -6.98 -0.33 -17.26
CA ARG A 725 -7.56 -1.61 -17.66
C ARG A 725 -7.61 -1.68 -19.20
N LEU A 726 -7.05 -2.72 -19.77
CA LEU A 726 -7.01 -2.98 -21.22
C LEU A 726 -8.27 -3.70 -21.67
N ILE A 727 -9.10 -3.03 -22.49
CA ILE A 727 -10.23 -3.65 -23.19
C ILE A 727 -9.76 -4.11 -24.56
N MET A 728 -9.74 -5.42 -24.79
CA MET A 728 -9.44 -6.02 -26.10
C MET A 728 -10.73 -6.44 -26.81
N ASN A 729 -11.78 -5.61 -26.73
CA ASN A 729 -13.01 -5.82 -27.48
C ASN A 729 -12.98 -4.93 -28.74
N PRO A 730 -12.95 -5.50 -29.96
CA PRO A 730 -12.88 -4.74 -31.21
C PRO A 730 -14.07 -3.81 -31.46
N ASN A 731 -15.16 -3.91 -30.68
CA ASN A 731 -16.35 -3.07 -30.80
C ASN A 731 -16.27 -1.75 -30.00
N LEU A 732 -15.20 -1.50 -29.23
CA LEU A 732 -15.08 -0.36 -28.33
C LEU A 732 -14.18 0.79 -28.82
N VAL A 733 -13.62 0.71 -30.03
CA VAL A 733 -13.09 1.89 -30.73
C VAL A 733 -14.30 2.77 -31.09
N ARG A 734 -14.72 3.63 -30.16
CA ARG A 734 -15.90 4.48 -30.32
C ARG A 734 -15.79 5.27 -31.62
N ASP A 735 -16.88 5.20 -32.39
CA ASP A 735 -17.16 6.05 -33.53
C ASP A 735 -17.10 7.53 -33.11
N HIS A 736 -15.96 8.15 -33.35
CA HIS A 736 -15.92 9.59 -33.59
C HIS A 736 -15.98 9.76 -35.09
N GLU A 737 -17.17 10.15 -35.57
CA GLU A 737 -17.42 10.58 -36.94
C GLU A 737 -16.46 11.72 -37.31
N GLU A 738 -15.35 11.39 -37.96
CA GLU A 738 -14.76 12.28 -38.95
C GLU A 738 -14.40 11.44 -40.19
N LEU A 739 -15.06 11.79 -41.29
CA LEU A 739 -14.88 11.22 -42.62
C LEU A 739 -13.41 11.30 -43.07
N TYR A 740 -12.72 10.17 -43.09
CA TYR A 740 -11.46 10.04 -43.83
C TYR A 740 -11.47 8.77 -44.67
N GLY A 741 -11.86 8.93 -45.95
CA GLY A 741 -11.68 7.90 -46.96
C GLY A 741 -10.21 7.82 -47.37
N VAL A 742 -9.62 6.62 -47.37
CA VAL A 742 -8.37 6.37 -48.08
C VAL A 742 -8.71 6.43 -49.57
N THR A 743 -8.61 7.64 -50.14
CA THR A 743 -8.73 7.81 -51.58
C THR A 743 -7.34 7.59 -52.16
N ALA A 744 -7.09 6.41 -52.72
CA ALA A 744 -6.05 6.26 -53.72
C ALA A 744 -6.53 7.04 -54.96
N LEU A 745 -6.27 8.35 -54.99
CA LEU A 745 -6.56 9.21 -56.14
C LEU A 745 -5.57 8.87 -57.25
N LEU A 746 -5.93 7.92 -58.11
CA LEU A 746 -5.41 7.84 -59.47
C LEU A 746 -6.25 8.79 -60.33
N ASP A 747 -6.15 10.09 -60.12
CA ASP A 747 -6.50 11.02 -61.18
C ASP A 747 -5.72 12.32 -61.13
N GLY A 748 -5.33 12.75 -62.32
CA GLY A 748 -4.48 13.91 -62.54
C GLY A 748 -5.25 15.22 -62.42
N LYS A 749 -4.48 16.24 -62.03
CA LYS A 749 -4.75 17.69 -62.04
C LYS A 749 -5.33 18.28 -60.75
N GLY A 750 -4.50 19.11 -60.12
CA GLY A 750 -4.87 20.07 -59.08
C GLY A 750 -3.60 20.63 -58.43
N GLU A 751 -3.35 21.93 -58.64
CA GLU A 751 -2.17 22.68 -58.15
C GLU A 751 -2.08 22.75 -56.62
N PRO A 752 -0.89 22.96 -56.05
CA PRO A 752 -0.67 22.94 -54.60
C PRO A 752 -0.89 24.32 -53.97
N SER A 753 -1.60 24.38 -52.85
CA SER A 753 -1.50 25.49 -51.90
C SER A 753 -0.66 25.10 -50.69
N SER A 754 0.32 25.95 -50.44
CA SER A 754 1.36 26.01 -49.44
C SER A 754 0.98 25.75 -47.97
N GLY A 755 1.98 25.26 -47.23
CA GLY A 755 2.26 25.72 -45.88
C GLY A 755 2.34 24.62 -44.85
N VAL A 756 3.57 24.35 -44.38
CA VAL A 756 4.01 24.41 -42.98
C VAL A 756 5.38 23.74 -42.90
N ASP A 757 6.36 24.53 -42.48
CA ASP A 757 7.70 24.11 -42.07
C ASP A 757 7.65 23.15 -40.89
N SER A 758 8.52 22.13 -40.89
CA SER A 758 8.80 21.34 -39.70
C SER A 758 10.30 21.05 -39.60
N THR A 759 10.99 21.86 -38.79
CA THR A 759 12.22 21.48 -38.10
C THR A 759 11.84 20.77 -36.80
N ILE A 760 11.71 19.44 -36.85
CA ILE A 760 11.73 18.56 -35.67
C ILE A 760 12.51 17.30 -36.06
N SER A 761 13.55 16.97 -35.29
CA SER A 761 14.28 15.71 -35.43
C SER A 761 13.38 14.54 -34.98
N GLN A 762 12.78 13.83 -35.92
CA GLN A 762 11.98 12.61 -35.72
C GLN A 762 12.33 11.59 -36.80
N GLU A 763 12.43 10.30 -36.44
CA GLU A 763 12.68 9.20 -37.40
C GLU A 763 11.41 8.93 -38.22
N ASN A 764 11.18 9.73 -39.26
CA ASN A 764 10.07 9.56 -40.19
C ASN A 764 10.49 8.67 -41.39
N PHE A 765 9.65 7.71 -41.76
CA PHE A 765 9.84 6.87 -42.95
C PHE A 765 8.88 7.28 -44.06
N ARG A 766 9.42 7.52 -45.27
CA ARG A 766 8.66 7.86 -46.49
C ARG A 766 8.58 6.67 -47.43
N PHE A 767 7.38 6.37 -47.92
CA PHE A 767 7.11 5.28 -48.86
C PHE A 767 6.53 5.82 -50.16
N PHE A 768 6.96 5.30 -51.32
CA PHE A 768 6.52 5.76 -52.64
C PHE A 768 5.67 4.70 -53.34
N PHE A 769 4.52 5.11 -53.88
CA PHE A 769 3.64 4.28 -54.70
C PHE A 769 3.79 4.65 -56.19
N LEU A 770 4.02 3.65 -57.04
CA LEU A 770 4.26 3.79 -58.49
C LEU A 770 2.95 3.81 -59.27
N ASP A 771 2.80 4.78 -60.18
CA ASP A 771 1.76 4.78 -61.21
C ASP A 771 2.13 3.83 -62.35
N ARG A 772 1.15 3.07 -62.84
CA ARG A 772 1.29 1.94 -63.77
C ARG A 772 1.60 2.37 -65.21
N GLN A 773 1.62 3.66 -65.53
CA GLN A 773 1.80 4.16 -66.90
C GLN A 773 3.25 4.16 -67.41
N ILE A 774 4.25 3.79 -66.60
CA ILE A 774 5.66 3.81 -67.01
C ILE A 774 6.32 2.45 -66.69
N MET A 775 6.07 1.44 -67.53
CA MET A 775 6.77 0.14 -67.45
C MET A 775 7.36 -0.19 -68.82
N GLY A 776 8.64 0.15 -69.01
CA GLY A 776 9.43 -0.17 -70.20
C GLY A 776 10.58 -1.16 -69.96
N GLU A 777 10.89 -1.53 -68.72
CA GLU A 777 11.97 -2.49 -68.42
C GLU A 777 11.60 -3.54 -67.36
N PRO A 778 12.14 -4.77 -67.45
CA PRO A 778 11.80 -5.86 -66.54
C PRO A 778 12.47 -5.70 -65.16
N LEU A 779 11.70 -6.00 -64.11
CA LEU A 779 12.15 -6.10 -62.71
C LEU A 779 13.25 -7.18 -62.57
N SER A 780 14.24 -6.94 -61.70
CA SER A 780 15.27 -7.93 -61.37
C SER A 780 14.72 -9.12 -60.59
N ASP A 781 15.35 -10.29 -60.75
CA ASP A 781 14.87 -11.58 -60.20
C ASP A 781 14.81 -11.60 -58.67
N GLU A 782 15.64 -10.82 -57.98
CA GLU A 782 15.57 -10.64 -56.52
C GLU A 782 14.30 -9.93 -56.06
N VAL A 783 13.80 -8.98 -56.86
CA VAL A 783 12.56 -8.23 -56.56
C VAL A 783 11.32 -9.05 -56.92
N ARG A 784 11.42 -9.91 -57.94
CA ARG A 784 10.35 -10.85 -58.32
C ARG A 784 10.09 -11.89 -57.23
N ASN A 785 11.15 -12.42 -56.60
CA ASN A 785 11.04 -13.43 -55.53
C ASN A 785 10.55 -12.84 -54.20
N LEU A 786 10.86 -11.57 -53.90
CA LEU A 786 10.39 -10.89 -52.69
C LEU A 786 8.86 -10.62 -52.71
N LEU A 787 8.28 -10.54 -53.91
CA LEU A 787 6.89 -10.17 -54.15
C LEU A 787 6.02 -11.38 -54.56
N GLU A 788 6.60 -12.58 -54.71
CA GLU A 788 5.91 -13.80 -55.15
C GLU A 788 4.66 -14.16 -54.31
N PRO A 789 4.61 -13.95 -52.98
CA PRO A 789 3.40 -14.20 -52.19
C PRO A 789 2.23 -13.28 -52.57
N LEU A 790 2.50 -12.01 -52.93
CA LEU A 790 1.51 -11.03 -53.40
C LEU A 790 0.93 -11.39 -54.79
N PHE A 791 1.66 -12.18 -55.58
CA PHE A 791 1.27 -12.54 -56.95
C PHE A 791 0.50 -13.87 -57.07
N SER A 792 0.51 -14.71 -56.02
CA SER A 792 -0.18 -16.01 -56.00
C SER A 792 -1.72 -15.94 -56.06
N ALA A 793 -2.31 -14.76 -55.85
CA ALA A 793 -3.75 -14.52 -55.98
C ALA A 793 -4.18 -13.97 -57.37
N GLY A 794 -3.27 -13.90 -58.34
CA GLY A 794 -3.59 -13.63 -59.74
C GLY A 794 -4.25 -12.28 -60.00
N ARG A 795 -3.46 -11.19 -59.98
CA ARG A 795 -3.53 -10.03 -60.90
C ARG A 795 -2.54 -8.93 -60.47
N HIS A 796 -1.87 -8.35 -61.47
CA HIS A 796 -0.68 -7.52 -61.35
C HIS A 796 -0.87 -6.16 -60.63
N ALA A 797 -0.06 -5.89 -59.61
CA ALA A 797 0.32 -4.55 -59.14
C ALA A 797 1.82 -4.55 -58.75
N SER A 798 2.55 -3.48 -59.07
CA SER A 798 4.00 -3.35 -58.83
C SER A 798 4.27 -2.21 -57.83
N PHE A 799 5.03 -2.49 -56.77
CA PHE A 799 5.43 -1.51 -55.75
C PHE A 799 6.95 -1.54 -55.58
N LYS A 800 7.59 -0.37 -55.41
CA LYS A 800 9.03 -0.23 -55.13
C LYS A 800 9.22 0.58 -53.86
N VAL A 801 10.02 0.06 -52.94
CA VAL A 801 10.40 0.75 -51.70
C VAL A 801 11.88 1.11 -51.77
N VAL A 802 12.25 2.35 -51.47
CA VAL A 802 13.65 2.82 -51.47
C VAL A 802 13.94 3.56 -50.15
N PRO A 803 15.04 3.26 -49.43
CA PRO A 803 15.44 4.00 -48.23
C PRO A 803 15.78 5.46 -48.55
N VAL A 804 15.42 6.40 -47.66
CA VAL A 804 15.66 7.85 -47.83
C VAL A 804 17.15 8.18 -48.08
N ARG A 805 18.08 7.38 -47.56
CA ARG A 805 19.52 7.58 -47.77
C ARG A 805 20.02 7.27 -49.19
N GLU A 806 19.27 6.52 -50.01
CA GLU A 806 19.66 6.21 -51.39
C GLU A 806 19.09 7.19 -52.43
N VAL A 807 18.15 8.05 -52.03
CA VAL A 807 17.49 9.00 -52.93
C VAL A 807 18.21 10.36 -52.96
N ALA A 808 19.01 10.67 -51.94
CA ALA A 808 19.81 11.89 -51.88
C ALA A 808 21.10 11.75 -52.72
N GLY A 809 20.98 11.88 -54.05
CA GLY A 809 22.17 12.12 -54.88
C GLY A 809 22.21 11.49 -56.27
N ARG A 810 21.12 10.90 -56.77
CA ARG A 810 21.05 10.50 -58.19
C ARG A 810 19.84 11.12 -58.86
N GLU A 811 20.08 12.16 -59.64
CA GLU A 811 19.22 12.48 -60.78
C GLU A 811 19.14 11.21 -61.64
N TRP A 812 17.90 10.81 -61.96
CA TRP A 812 17.61 9.71 -62.87
C TRP A 812 17.78 10.14 -64.32
#